data_AF-A0A970ZZL4-F1
#
_entry.id   AF-A0A970ZZL4-F1
#
_cell.length_a   1.000
_cell.length_b   1.000
_cell.length_c   1.000
_cell.angle_alpha   90.00
_cell.angle_beta   90.00
_cell.angle_gamma   90.00
#
_symmetry.space_group_name_H-M   'P 1'
#
loop_
_entity.id
_entity.type
_entity.pdbx_description
1 polymer ?
#
loop_
_entity_poly.entity_id
_entity_poly.type
_entity_poly.pdbx_seq_one_letter_code
_entity_poly.pdbx_strand_id
1 'polypeptide(L)'
;MKTGSIVTCIALVVLLGGTAAAASVSWIMGQTPPASWTLTPPAPSSSSVIAFQGPLDAPSYGNSCVARIALGGTPELTVNTLNRTVTLWFQGPAPTVCPLIWQPVCGLEGTFGPLSDGKWTFYCPALGIEISFTVGGGKVIYVDRSATGPSPDGSTWFRAFRNVQDALAAAASGDEIRIADGTYPPDQGGGQIPGDRRASFDIPDGVILRGGYAGYGAANPDARNTATYATILSGDLSNNDLWGILNRDDNSYHVVTIGGSARLDGLTIANGQADGPYPHHYGGGIFIQAGDPVFVNCTIQGNTALFGGGIAALGASPYLANCKLSGNRALLYGGALYNHDSGTTLASCLLTGNSAGSNGAGGGSAVCNMAAGGADVTVSNCTLADNTGPWPSEYVLYNFSYGGGLTPTETMNVHNSIVYNDGGASLVWSDDPSTVGITRSIIQGGWSGTGNLNVDPRFVARGLWSIEGQWIDAGSDYRLQSTSQGINHGSNALVATDRADVDADGNTSESHPLDLAGQNRIQSSQVDAGTYEGAGATPEPEPAWQAVRTFEITFDVPTGVTGPVTLNGSYSHQIETSFVAELKLEAAAASAAGGTWTAWFDPDPGNIGPGSTTVTWRVRGENVNAGALTPGAMEVTVAEVTIYVRPAP
;
A
#
# COMPACT_ATOMS: atom_id res chain seq x y z
N MET A 1 26.33 -52.61 52.55
CA MET A 1 25.49 -51.50 52.08
C MET A 1 26.01 -51.06 50.73
N LYS A 2 25.11 -50.91 49.76
CA LYS A 2 25.38 -50.88 48.31
C LYS A 2 26.32 -49.74 47.90
N THR A 3 27.25 -50.07 47.02
CA THR A 3 27.96 -49.15 46.12
C THR A 3 26.98 -48.46 45.19
N GLY A 4 27.14 -47.14 44.99
CA GLY A 4 26.35 -46.35 44.05
C GLY A 4 27.20 -45.23 43.46
N SER A 5 27.57 -45.38 42.19
CA SER A 5 28.14 -44.34 41.33
C SER A 5 27.22 -43.13 41.27
N ILE A 6 27.79 -41.92 41.42
CA ILE A 6 27.14 -40.69 40.95
C ILE A 6 27.77 -40.34 39.60
N VAL A 7 26.87 -40.30 38.62
CA VAL A 7 27.07 -40.02 37.21
C VAL A 7 27.32 -38.53 37.00
N THR A 8 28.24 -38.26 36.10
CA THR A 8 28.59 -36.99 35.47
C THR A 8 27.37 -36.24 34.93
N CYS A 9 27.20 -34.98 35.33
CA CYS A 9 26.42 -34.00 34.57
C CYS A 9 27.34 -32.87 34.15
N ILE A 10 27.83 -32.95 32.91
CA ILE A 10 28.39 -31.84 32.16
C ILE A 10 27.22 -30.89 31.85
N ALA A 11 27.17 -29.75 32.53
CA ALA A 11 26.34 -28.62 32.11
C ALA A 11 27.11 -27.86 31.02
N LEU A 12 26.96 -28.32 29.78
CA LEU A 12 27.33 -27.56 28.59
C LEU A 12 26.23 -26.49 28.40
N VAL A 13 26.47 -25.29 28.92
CA VAL A 13 25.68 -24.12 28.53
C VAL A 13 26.12 -23.73 27.13
N VAL A 14 25.42 -24.25 26.13
CA VAL A 14 25.50 -23.75 24.76
C VAL A 14 24.72 -22.44 24.73
N LEU A 15 25.45 -21.32 24.74
CA LEU A 15 24.92 -20.02 24.34
C LEU A 15 24.69 -20.07 22.81
N LEU A 16 23.44 -20.29 22.43
CA LEU A 16 22.92 -19.94 21.11
C LEU A 16 22.54 -18.45 21.15
N GLY A 17 23.16 -17.63 20.30
CA GLY A 17 22.67 -16.27 20.00
C GLY A 17 23.76 -15.25 19.68
N GLY A 18 23.81 -14.82 18.42
CA GLY A 18 24.51 -13.62 17.96
C GLY A 18 25.89 -13.86 17.34
N THR A 19 26.14 -13.22 16.19
CA THR A 19 27.49 -13.02 15.66
C THR A 19 28.36 -12.40 16.76
N ALA A 20 29.50 -13.01 17.07
CA ALA A 20 30.43 -12.44 18.05
C ALA A 20 30.88 -11.07 17.54
N ALA A 21 30.54 -9.99 18.26
CA ALA A 21 31.00 -8.65 17.92
C ALA A 21 32.54 -8.63 17.95
N ALA A 22 33.16 -8.13 16.89
CA ALA A 22 34.61 -7.93 16.87
C ALA A 22 34.94 -6.84 17.88
N ALA A 23 35.86 -7.10 18.79
CA ALA A 23 36.28 -6.16 19.83
C ALA A 23 37.81 -6.14 19.90
N SER A 24 38.41 -4.95 19.86
CA SER A 24 39.84 -4.76 20.00
C SER A 24 40.14 -3.53 20.84
N VAL A 25 41.27 -3.56 21.55
CA VAL A 25 41.78 -2.41 22.31
C VAL A 25 43.30 -2.44 22.33
N SER A 26 43.91 -1.28 22.16
CA SER A 26 45.36 -1.06 22.19
C SER A 26 45.72 0.24 22.89
N TRP A 27 46.97 0.31 23.35
CA TRP A 27 47.56 1.51 23.92
C TRP A 27 48.02 2.45 22.81
N ILE A 28 47.71 3.75 22.93
CA ILE A 28 48.28 4.79 22.07
C ILE A 28 49.65 5.18 22.64
N MET A 29 50.71 5.00 21.86
CA MET A 29 52.09 5.32 22.23
C MET A 29 52.50 6.67 21.62
N GLY A 30 52.98 7.61 22.42
CA GLY A 30 53.38 8.93 21.92
C GLY A 30 53.31 10.04 22.97
N GLN A 31 53.70 11.26 22.56
CA GLN A 31 53.73 12.44 23.43
C GLN A 31 52.45 13.28 23.37
N THR A 32 51.59 13.05 22.36
CA THR A 32 50.38 13.84 22.13
C THR A 32 49.16 12.98 22.43
N PRO A 33 48.44 13.21 23.55
CA PRO A 33 47.20 12.48 23.85
C PRO A 33 46.05 12.93 22.94
N PRO A 34 45.03 12.08 22.70
CA PRO A 34 43.76 12.51 22.13
C PRO A 34 43.14 13.64 22.98
N ALA A 35 42.45 14.59 22.34
CA ALA A 35 41.87 15.73 23.07
C ALA A 35 40.68 15.34 23.98
N SER A 36 39.96 14.28 23.61
CA SER A 36 38.78 13.79 24.32
C SER A 36 38.50 12.34 23.95
N TRP A 37 37.62 11.70 24.72
CA TRP A 37 37.02 10.44 24.30
C TRP A 37 36.08 10.68 23.12
N THR A 38 36.22 9.89 22.06
CA THR A 38 35.40 10.00 20.84
C THR A 38 35.01 8.62 20.33
N LEU A 39 33.79 8.51 19.79
CA LEU A 39 33.31 7.35 19.05
C LEU A 39 33.13 7.73 17.57
N THR A 40 33.55 6.85 16.66
CA THR A 40 33.47 7.08 15.22
C THR A 40 32.90 5.84 14.52
N PRO A 41 31.87 5.95 13.67
CA PRO A 41 31.15 7.19 13.34
C PRO A 41 30.27 7.70 14.50
N PRO A 42 29.96 9.01 14.56
CA PRO A 42 29.10 9.59 15.60
C PRO A 42 27.64 9.14 15.51
N ALA A 43 27.21 8.61 14.35
CA ALA A 43 25.91 7.97 14.13
C ALA A 43 26.13 6.58 13.52
N PRO A 44 26.45 5.57 14.33
CA PRO A 44 26.71 4.21 13.83
C PRO A 44 25.43 3.50 13.41
N SER A 45 25.46 2.82 12.27
CA SER A 45 24.43 1.86 11.83
C SER A 45 24.61 0.50 12.51
N SER A 46 23.62 -0.39 12.40
CA SER A 46 23.74 -1.79 12.85
C SER A 46 24.81 -2.61 12.13
N SER A 47 25.32 -2.12 11.00
CA SER A 47 26.46 -2.70 10.27
C SER A 47 27.82 -2.06 10.61
N SER A 48 27.83 -0.99 11.41
CA SER A 48 29.04 -0.22 11.69
C SER A 48 29.99 -0.95 12.65
N VAL A 49 31.28 -0.95 12.33
CA VAL A 49 32.35 -1.17 13.30
C VAL A 49 32.72 0.19 13.88
N ILE A 50 32.52 0.36 15.19
CA ILE A 50 32.67 1.63 15.90
C ILE A 50 34.09 1.70 16.45
N ALA A 51 34.85 2.69 16.04
CA ALA A 51 36.15 3.00 16.60
C ALA A 51 35.99 3.92 17.83
N PHE A 52 36.83 3.72 18.83
CA PHE A 52 36.98 4.65 19.94
C PHE A 52 38.44 5.04 20.11
N GLN A 53 38.64 6.24 20.62
CA GLN A 53 39.92 6.69 21.15
C GLN A 53 39.67 7.63 22.33
N GLY A 54 40.61 7.72 23.27
CA GLY A 54 40.52 8.69 24.34
C GLY A 54 41.81 8.87 25.14
N PRO A 55 41.95 10.02 25.83
CA PRO A 55 43.11 10.32 26.65
C PRO A 55 43.15 9.50 27.93
N LEU A 56 44.36 9.35 28.46
CA LEU A 56 44.58 9.07 29.87
C LEU A 56 44.96 10.41 30.54
N ASP A 57 44.25 10.78 31.60
CA ASP A 57 44.47 12.05 32.28
C ASP A 57 45.86 12.07 32.94
N ALA A 58 46.68 13.07 32.56
CA ALA A 58 48.09 13.29 32.92
C ALA A 58 49.13 12.51 32.08
N PRO A 59 50.41 12.93 32.00
CA PRO A 59 51.38 12.46 30.99
C PRO A 59 52.00 11.08 31.35
N SER A 60 51.18 10.12 31.76
CA SER A 60 51.37 9.48 33.07
C SER A 60 51.99 8.08 33.08
N TYR A 61 52.28 7.44 31.93
CA TYR A 61 52.97 6.14 31.94
C TYR A 61 54.14 6.10 30.97
N GLY A 62 55.32 5.76 31.47
CA GLY A 62 56.53 5.66 30.64
C GLY A 62 56.43 4.60 29.54
N ASN A 63 55.60 3.57 29.70
CA ASN A 63 55.20 2.60 28.68
C ASN A 63 53.96 1.79 29.13
N SER A 64 53.44 0.91 28.26
CA SER A 64 52.27 0.07 28.51
C SER A 64 52.38 -0.88 29.70
N CYS A 65 53.59 -1.26 30.12
CA CYS A 65 53.76 -2.05 31.34
C CYS A 65 53.41 -1.22 32.59
N VAL A 66 53.89 0.02 32.65
CA VAL A 66 53.61 0.93 33.78
C VAL A 66 52.11 1.28 33.82
N ALA A 67 51.49 1.47 32.64
CA ALA A 67 50.05 1.70 32.53
C ALA A 67 49.23 0.52 33.08
N ARG A 68 49.63 -0.72 32.79
CA ARG A 68 49.00 -1.94 33.33
C ARG A 68 49.11 -2.04 34.85
N ILE A 69 50.21 -1.57 35.45
CA ILE A 69 50.35 -1.51 36.91
C ILE A 69 49.34 -0.56 37.53
N ALA A 70 49.23 0.64 36.96
CA ALA A 70 48.39 1.69 37.54
C ALA A 70 46.89 1.43 37.31
N LEU A 71 46.52 0.84 36.18
CA LEU A 71 45.12 0.55 35.82
C LEU A 71 44.68 -0.87 36.20
N GLY A 72 45.56 -1.65 36.83
CA GLY A 72 45.22 -2.94 37.43
C GLY A 72 45.08 -4.12 36.46
N GLY A 73 45.67 -4.04 35.26
CA GLY A 73 45.65 -5.14 34.29
C GLY A 73 45.83 -4.70 32.84
N THR A 74 45.69 -5.65 31.91
CA THR A 74 45.67 -5.41 30.46
C THR A 74 44.29 -4.92 30.03
N PRO A 75 44.17 -3.88 29.18
CA PRO A 75 42.87 -3.40 28.73
C PRO A 75 42.15 -4.48 27.93
N GLU A 76 40.86 -4.63 28.22
CA GLU A 76 39.95 -5.58 27.60
C GLU A 76 38.62 -4.89 27.33
N LEU A 77 37.89 -5.38 26.32
CA LEU A 77 36.59 -4.85 25.94
C LEU A 77 35.54 -5.95 25.99
N THR A 78 34.37 -5.65 26.53
CA THR A 78 33.26 -6.59 26.58
C THR A 78 31.98 -5.93 26.11
N VAL A 79 31.31 -6.57 25.14
CA VAL A 79 30.01 -6.14 24.61
C VAL A 79 28.92 -6.98 25.26
N ASN A 80 27.99 -6.35 25.97
CA ASN A 80 26.80 -6.99 26.52
C ASN A 80 25.57 -6.54 25.72
N THR A 81 25.05 -7.43 24.90
CA THR A 81 23.92 -7.17 23.99
C THR A 81 22.57 -7.10 24.71
N LEU A 82 22.41 -7.76 25.86
CA LEU A 82 21.18 -7.74 26.65
C LEU A 82 21.01 -6.39 27.36
N ASN A 83 22.07 -5.88 27.96
CA ASN A 83 22.07 -4.62 28.70
C ASN A 83 22.43 -3.41 27.81
N ARG A 84 22.76 -3.64 26.54
CA ARG A 84 23.23 -2.62 25.58
C ARG A 84 24.39 -1.77 26.09
N THR A 85 25.39 -2.44 26.68
CA THR A 85 26.59 -1.79 27.23
C THR A 85 27.86 -2.33 26.60
N VAL A 86 28.79 -1.44 26.28
CA VAL A 86 30.17 -1.76 25.90
C VAL A 86 31.08 -1.32 27.04
N THR A 87 31.71 -2.28 27.72
CA THR A 87 32.56 -2.02 28.88
C THR A 87 34.02 -2.16 28.52
N LEU A 88 34.79 -1.08 28.74
CA LEU A 88 36.25 -1.10 28.76
C LEU A 88 36.74 -1.34 30.19
N TRP A 89 37.51 -2.39 30.40
CA TRP A 89 38.00 -2.82 31.72
C TRP A 89 39.42 -3.37 31.63
N PHE A 90 40.01 -3.75 32.76
CA PHE A 90 41.40 -4.22 32.84
C PHE A 90 41.48 -5.60 33.49
N GLN A 91 42.09 -6.59 32.82
CA GLN A 91 42.17 -7.99 33.26
C GLN A 91 43.55 -8.38 33.79
N GLY A 92 43.55 -9.14 34.88
CA GLY A 92 44.67 -9.97 35.33
C GLY A 92 45.70 -9.23 36.19
N PRO A 93 46.62 -9.99 36.82
CA PRO A 93 47.58 -9.39 37.72
C PRO A 93 48.52 -8.48 36.94
N ALA A 94 48.62 -7.24 37.40
CA ALA A 94 49.59 -6.28 36.90
C ALA A 94 51.01 -6.88 36.93
N PRO A 95 51.87 -6.56 35.95
CA PRO A 95 53.28 -6.94 35.99
C PRO A 95 53.96 -6.46 37.28
N THR A 96 54.83 -7.27 37.88
CA THR A 96 55.55 -6.88 39.10
C THR A 96 56.81 -6.05 38.83
N VAL A 97 57.36 -6.12 37.62
CA VAL A 97 58.53 -5.37 37.16
C VAL A 97 58.31 -4.93 35.73
N CYS A 98 58.60 -3.66 35.43
CA CYS A 98 58.53 -3.10 34.08
C CYS A 98 59.92 -2.72 33.56
N PRO A 99 60.29 -3.17 32.35
CA PRO A 99 61.50 -2.68 31.71
C PRO A 99 61.35 -1.18 31.37
N LEU A 100 62.45 -0.44 31.50
CA LEU A 100 62.54 0.96 31.09
C LEU A 100 62.52 1.05 29.56
N ILE A 101 61.33 1.30 29.02
CA ILE A 101 61.09 1.65 27.62
C ILE A 101 60.53 3.07 27.63
N TRP A 102 61.10 3.97 26.82
CA TRP A 102 60.94 5.43 26.91
C TRP A 102 59.78 6.02 26.09
N GLN A 103 58.88 5.20 25.53
CA GLN A 103 57.73 5.70 24.79
C GLN A 103 56.49 5.78 25.68
N PRO A 104 56.01 6.98 26.05
CA PRO A 104 54.88 7.09 26.95
C PRO A 104 53.58 6.62 26.29
N VAL A 105 52.68 6.12 27.14
CA VAL A 105 51.30 5.87 26.75
C VAL A 105 50.52 7.16 26.97
N CYS A 106 49.84 7.62 25.93
CA CYS A 106 49.05 8.86 25.97
C CYS A 106 47.54 8.64 25.80
N GLY A 107 47.09 7.40 25.57
CA GLY A 107 45.67 7.11 25.42
C GLY A 107 45.37 5.63 25.16
N LEU A 108 44.10 5.35 24.91
CA LEU A 108 43.58 4.05 24.46
C LEU A 108 42.82 4.24 23.15
N GLU A 109 42.92 3.26 22.27
CA GLU A 109 42.13 3.17 21.05
C GLU A 109 41.64 1.75 20.83
N GLY A 110 40.63 1.58 20.00
CA GLY A 110 40.10 0.27 19.69
C GLY A 110 38.85 0.31 18.82
N THR A 111 38.27 -0.85 18.59
CA THR A 111 37.04 -1.00 17.81
C THR A 111 36.08 -1.98 18.46
N PHE A 112 34.78 -1.78 18.26
CA PHE A 112 33.73 -2.70 18.66
C PHE A 112 32.55 -2.71 17.68
N GLY A 113 31.82 -3.81 17.66
CA GLY A 113 30.61 -3.98 16.85
C GLY A 113 30.77 -5.07 15.78
N PRO A 114 29.80 -5.21 14.86
CA PRO A 114 28.52 -4.49 14.78
C PRO A 114 27.63 -4.65 16.02
N LEU A 115 26.76 -3.66 16.27
CA LEU A 115 25.82 -3.63 17.40
C LEU A 115 24.37 -3.59 16.87
N SER A 116 23.40 -4.11 17.61
CA SER A 116 21.98 -3.99 17.21
C SER A 116 21.47 -2.57 17.40
N ASP A 117 20.40 -2.20 16.70
CA ASP A 117 19.81 -0.87 16.80
C ASP A 117 19.32 -0.53 18.22
N GLY A 118 19.33 0.76 18.54
CA GLY A 118 18.86 1.35 19.78
C GLY A 118 19.95 2.09 20.57
N LYS A 119 19.59 2.50 21.78
CA LYS A 119 20.48 3.23 22.68
C LYS A 119 21.50 2.29 23.33
N TRP A 120 22.77 2.68 23.27
CA TRP A 120 23.91 1.97 23.84
C TRP A 120 24.71 2.91 24.75
N THR A 121 25.46 2.32 25.69
CA THR A 121 26.39 3.04 26.55
C THR A 121 27.78 2.44 26.47
N PHE A 122 28.78 3.25 26.10
CA PHE A 122 30.19 2.92 26.25
C PHE A 122 30.67 3.41 27.61
N TYR A 123 31.27 2.53 28.40
CA TYR A 123 31.54 2.79 29.81
C TYR A 123 32.89 2.22 30.24
N CYS A 124 33.64 2.99 31.04
CA CYS A 124 34.89 2.54 31.67
C CYS A 124 34.93 3.00 33.15
N PRO A 125 34.74 2.09 34.12
CA PRO A 125 34.73 2.44 35.54
C PRO A 125 36.05 3.04 36.02
N ALA A 126 37.18 2.46 35.61
CA ALA A 126 38.51 2.84 36.10
C ALA A 126 38.93 4.26 35.68
N LEU A 127 38.30 4.78 34.62
CA LEU A 127 38.56 6.10 34.07
C LEU A 127 37.36 7.07 34.25
N GLY A 128 36.27 6.61 34.88
CA GLY A 128 35.07 7.43 35.10
C GLY A 128 34.37 7.89 33.82
N ILE A 129 34.44 7.09 32.74
CA ILE A 129 33.88 7.44 31.43
C ILE A 129 32.53 6.80 31.26
N GLU A 130 31.55 7.58 30.81
CA GLU A 130 30.25 7.11 30.36
C GLU A 130 29.79 7.92 29.14
N ILE A 131 29.60 7.26 28.01
CA ILE A 131 29.22 7.87 26.73
C ILE A 131 27.99 7.12 26.20
N SER A 132 26.85 7.80 26.16
CA SER A 132 25.65 7.28 25.50
C SER A 132 25.68 7.60 24.00
N PHE A 133 25.33 6.61 23.17
CA PHE A 133 25.19 6.76 21.72
C PHE A 133 24.03 5.90 21.22
N THR A 134 23.51 6.20 20.03
CA THR A 134 22.43 5.40 19.43
C THR A 134 22.97 4.74 18.18
N VAL A 135 22.87 3.41 18.14
CA VAL A 135 23.12 2.62 16.95
C VAL A 135 21.80 2.59 16.17
N GLY A 136 21.81 2.99 14.90
CA GLY A 136 20.59 3.05 14.09
C GLY A 136 19.61 4.16 14.50
N GLY A 137 20.04 5.20 15.22
CA GLY A 137 19.21 6.37 15.48
C GLY A 137 19.42 7.43 14.41
N GLY A 138 18.62 7.42 13.35
CA GLY A 138 18.71 8.47 12.33
C GLY A 138 18.11 9.80 12.79
N LYS A 139 18.49 10.86 12.10
CA LYS A 139 18.00 12.21 12.33
C LYS A 139 16.61 12.39 11.71
N VAL A 140 15.83 13.31 12.25
CA VAL A 140 14.58 13.74 11.62
C VAL A 140 14.88 14.88 10.63
N ILE A 141 14.43 14.73 9.39
CA ILE A 141 14.55 15.71 8.31
C ILE A 141 13.15 16.20 7.94
N TYR A 142 12.94 17.51 7.92
CA TYR A 142 11.64 18.12 7.62
C TYR A 142 11.56 18.57 6.15
N VAL A 143 10.43 18.28 5.50
CA VAL A 143 10.08 18.72 4.14
C VAL A 143 8.75 19.45 4.17
N ASP A 144 8.74 20.67 3.66
CA ASP A 144 7.54 21.47 3.50
C ASP A 144 7.73 22.50 2.40
N ARG A 145 6.94 22.38 1.33
CA ARG A 145 6.98 23.33 0.20
C ARG A 145 6.60 24.76 0.58
N SER A 146 5.88 24.96 1.68
CA SER A 146 5.47 26.27 2.20
C SER A 146 6.52 26.94 3.09
N ALA A 147 7.59 26.22 3.47
CA ALA A 147 8.60 26.74 4.38
C ALA A 147 9.34 27.96 3.82
N THR A 148 9.36 29.05 4.61
CA THR A 148 9.93 30.34 4.21
C THR A 148 11.33 30.61 4.77
N GLY A 149 11.90 29.69 5.56
CA GLY A 149 13.22 29.89 6.16
C GLY A 149 14.33 30.07 5.12
N PRO A 150 15.31 30.97 5.40
CA PRO A 150 16.49 31.10 4.56
C PRO A 150 17.42 29.91 4.75
N SER A 151 18.03 29.45 3.65
CA SER A 151 18.93 28.29 3.62
C SER A 151 18.30 27.02 4.21
N PRO A 152 17.34 26.39 3.51
CA PRO A 152 16.75 25.12 3.90
C PRO A 152 17.81 24.05 4.18
N ASP A 153 17.74 23.44 5.36
CA ASP A 153 18.66 22.39 5.80
C ASP A 153 17.93 21.18 6.40
N GLY A 154 16.59 21.22 6.42
CA GLY A 154 15.74 20.15 6.92
C GLY A 154 15.78 19.97 8.44
N SER A 155 16.38 20.89 9.21
CA SER A 155 16.55 20.74 10.67
C SER A 155 15.30 21.06 11.49
N THR A 156 14.36 21.84 10.94
CA THR A 156 13.11 22.27 11.58
C THR A 156 12.05 22.53 10.51
N TRP A 157 10.76 22.58 10.88
CA TRP A 157 9.70 23.01 9.95
C TRP A 157 9.95 24.40 9.31
N PHE A 158 10.53 25.35 10.05
CA PHE A 158 10.87 26.67 9.48
C PHE A 158 12.00 26.60 8.43
N ARG A 159 12.97 25.71 8.62
CA ARG A 159 14.11 25.46 7.71
C ARG A 159 13.94 24.18 6.88
N ALA A 160 12.70 23.70 6.73
CA ALA A 160 12.41 22.47 6.02
C ALA A 160 12.86 22.58 4.55
N PHE A 161 13.29 21.46 3.97
CA PHE A 161 13.49 21.38 2.53
C PHE A 161 12.17 21.62 1.82
N ARG A 162 12.18 22.30 0.67
CA ARG A 162 10.94 22.58 -0.09
C ARG A 162 10.56 21.44 -1.02
N ASN A 163 11.54 20.61 -1.37
CA ASN A 163 11.37 19.46 -2.26
C ASN A 163 11.82 18.20 -1.52
N VAL A 164 11.14 17.09 -1.78
CA VAL A 164 11.48 15.80 -1.18
C VAL A 164 12.85 15.31 -1.66
N GLN A 165 13.24 15.61 -2.90
CA GLN A 165 14.55 15.22 -3.46
C GLN A 165 15.73 15.79 -2.66
N ASP A 166 15.62 17.02 -2.17
CA ASP A 166 16.67 17.64 -1.36
C ASP A 166 16.84 16.92 -0.01
N ALA A 167 15.73 16.45 0.58
CA ALA A 167 15.76 15.66 1.81
C ALA A 167 16.28 14.23 1.58
N LEU A 168 15.89 13.58 0.49
CA LEU A 168 16.41 12.27 0.10
C LEU A 168 17.92 12.30 -0.11
N ALA A 169 18.43 13.34 -0.77
CA ALA A 169 19.88 13.54 -0.95
C ALA A 169 20.63 13.79 0.37
N ALA A 170 19.95 14.29 1.40
CA ALA A 170 20.52 14.56 2.72
C ALA A 170 20.38 13.38 3.71
N ALA A 171 19.54 12.40 3.38
CA ALA A 171 19.21 11.28 4.26
C ALA A 171 20.23 10.13 4.16
N ALA A 172 20.41 9.44 5.27
CA ALA A 172 21.13 8.18 5.36
C ALA A 172 20.26 7.11 6.03
N SER A 173 20.67 5.85 5.91
CA SER A 173 19.98 4.71 6.53
C SER A 173 19.66 4.97 8.01
N GLY A 174 18.41 4.77 8.40
CA GLY A 174 17.85 5.04 9.73
C GLY A 174 17.23 6.44 9.89
N ASP A 175 17.50 7.39 8.99
CA ASP A 175 16.91 8.74 9.04
C ASP A 175 15.40 8.71 8.76
N GLU A 176 14.66 9.61 9.41
CA GLU A 176 13.23 9.82 9.20
C GLU A 176 12.98 11.14 8.48
N ILE A 177 12.38 11.09 7.29
CA ILE A 177 11.91 12.26 6.56
C ILE A 177 10.43 12.48 6.87
N ARG A 178 10.10 13.62 7.49
CA ARG A 178 8.72 14.06 7.74
C ARG A 178 8.30 15.08 6.70
N ILE A 179 7.20 14.79 6.02
CA ILE A 179 6.74 15.59 4.89
C ILE A 179 5.38 16.20 5.23
N ALA A 180 5.29 17.52 5.11
CA ALA A 180 4.05 18.27 5.30
C ALA A 180 3.02 17.95 4.20
N ASP A 181 1.81 18.49 4.35
CA ASP A 181 0.79 18.44 3.34
C ASP A 181 1.24 19.08 2.02
N GLY A 182 0.58 18.67 0.94
CA GLY A 182 0.79 19.19 -0.40
C GLY A 182 1.27 18.16 -1.41
N THR A 183 1.37 18.61 -2.65
CA THR A 183 1.80 17.80 -3.80
C THR A 183 3.26 18.08 -4.13
N TYR A 184 4.04 17.01 -4.27
CA TYR A 184 5.48 17.03 -4.53
C TYR A 184 5.76 16.22 -5.81
N PRO A 185 6.18 16.86 -6.90
CA PRO A 185 6.68 16.18 -8.09
C PRO A 185 8.16 15.82 -7.96
N PRO A 186 8.62 14.69 -8.54
CA PRO A 186 9.98 14.20 -8.38
C PRO A 186 11.04 14.97 -9.18
N ASP A 187 10.62 15.80 -10.14
CA ASP A 187 11.49 16.58 -11.04
C ASP A 187 11.95 17.92 -10.44
N GLN A 188 11.66 18.18 -9.16
CA GLN A 188 12.01 19.41 -8.45
C GLN A 188 13.07 19.16 -7.36
N GLY A 189 13.96 20.13 -7.20
CA GLY A 189 15.04 20.10 -6.21
C GLY A 189 16.44 20.09 -6.83
N GLY A 190 17.45 20.04 -5.98
CA GLY A 190 18.84 19.97 -6.37
C GLY A 190 19.11 18.74 -7.24
N GLY A 191 19.76 18.95 -8.40
CA GLY A 191 20.13 17.86 -9.30
C GLY A 191 19.01 17.33 -10.19
N GLN A 192 17.79 17.85 -10.10
CA GLN A 192 16.68 17.46 -10.97
C GLN A 192 16.57 18.36 -12.21
N ILE A 193 15.98 17.80 -13.27
CA ILE A 193 15.67 18.51 -14.51
C ILE A 193 14.13 18.60 -14.62
N PRO A 194 13.53 19.80 -14.53
CA PRO A 194 12.10 19.95 -14.66
C PRO A 194 11.56 19.38 -15.98
N GLY A 195 10.49 18.60 -15.90
CA GLY A 195 9.86 17.88 -17.01
C GLY A 195 10.56 16.59 -17.44
N ASP A 196 11.63 16.14 -16.76
CA ASP A 196 12.23 14.84 -17.05
C ASP A 196 11.38 13.70 -16.48
N ARG A 197 10.71 12.96 -17.36
CA ARG A 197 9.90 11.78 -17.02
C ARG A 197 10.68 10.67 -16.31
N ARG A 198 12.01 10.69 -16.34
CA ARG A 198 12.85 9.74 -15.59
C ARG A 198 13.01 10.12 -14.12
N ALA A 199 12.64 11.34 -13.74
CA ALA A 199 12.67 11.76 -12.35
C ALA A 199 11.72 10.88 -11.52
N SER A 200 12.25 10.33 -10.44
CA SER A 200 11.54 9.48 -9.48
C SER A 200 12.06 9.81 -8.08
N PHE A 201 11.24 9.58 -7.06
CA PHE A 201 11.72 9.57 -5.68
C PHE A 201 12.45 8.25 -5.42
N ASP A 202 13.78 8.26 -5.59
CA ASP A 202 14.65 7.13 -5.29
C ASP A 202 14.92 7.08 -3.78
N ILE A 203 14.33 6.10 -3.09
CA ILE A 203 14.36 6.05 -1.62
C ILE A 203 15.61 5.29 -1.16
N PRO A 204 16.52 5.93 -0.40
CA PRO A 204 17.72 5.26 0.09
C PRO A 204 17.40 4.12 1.07
N ASP A 205 18.25 3.11 1.08
CA ASP A 205 18.12 1.94 1.95
C ASP A 205 18.11 2.34 3.45
N GLY A 206 17.15 1.78 4.18
CA GLY A 206 16.85 2.01 5.59
C GLY A 206 16.23 3.37 5.92
N VAL A 207 15.86 4.20 4.94
CA VAL A 207 15.21 5.50 5.19
C VAL A 207 13.71 5.31 5.45
N ILE A 208 13.18 6.11 6.38
CA ILE A 208 11.76 6.17 6.71
C ILE A 208 11.17 7.47 6.14
N LEU A 209 10.17 7.38 5.26
CA LEU A 209 9.39 8.53 4.80
C LEU A 209 8.01 8.52 5.45
N ARG A 210 7.65 9.63 6.11
CA ARG A 210 6.34 9.80 6.75
C ARG A 210 5.63 11.03 6.19
N GLY A 211 4.48 10.82 5.57
CA GLY A 211 3.55 11.87 5.18
C GLY A 211 2.50 12.15 6.25
N GLY A 212 1.64 13.14 5.98
CA GLY A 212 0.48 13.42 6.82
C GLY A 212 0.68 14.53 7.85
N TYR A 213 1.70 15.37 7.75
CA TYR A 213 2.01 16.41 8.74
C TYR A 213 1.45 17.79 8.38
N ALA A 214 1.02 18.56 9.38
CA ALA A 214 0.49 19.91 9.19
C ALA A 214 1.55 20.94 8.75
N GLY A 215 2.81 20.75 9.11
CA GLY A 215 3.92 21.56 8.62
C GLY A 215 4.00 23.00 9.13
N TYR A 216 4.83 23.78 8.47
CA TYR A 216 5.11 25.18 8.75
C TYR A 216 3.83 26.04 8.67
N GLY A 217 3.67 26.94 9.64
CA GLY A 217 2.52 27.85 9.71
C GLY A 217 1.30 27.28 10.45
N ALA A 218 1.25 25.96 10.69
CA ALA A 218 0.23 25.36 11.55
C ALA A 218 0.47 25.67 13.04
N ALA A 219 -0.60 25.68 13.84
CA ALA A 219 -0.51 25.88 15.29
C ALA A 219 0.28 24.76 16.01
N ASN A 220 0.18 23.54 15.48
CA ASN A 220 1.04 22.41 15.82
C ASN A 220 1.58 21.79 14.53
N PRO A 221 2.80 22.16 14.10
CA PRO A 221 3.42 21.63 12.88
C PRO A 221 3.59 20.11 12.85
N ASP A 222 3.76 19.48 14.02
CA ASP A 222 3.90 18.03 14.15
C ASP A 222 2.55 17.30 14.27
N ALA A 223 1.42 18.00 14.16
CA ALA A 223 0.11 17.34 14.08
C ALA A 223 0.08 16.44 12.83
N ARG A 224 -0.18 15.15 13.04
CA ARG A 224 -0.21 14.15 11.98
C ARG A 224 -1.62 13.57 11.79
N ASN A 225 -2.15 13.69 10.58
CA ASN A 225 -3.41 13.09 10.16
C ASN A 225 -3.38 12.98 8.63
N THR A 226 -3.29 11.75 8.11
CA THR A 226 -3.12 11.48 6.67
C THR A 226 -4.33 11.86 5.82
N ALA A 227 -5.53 11.91 6.40
CA ALA A 227 -6.74 12.36 5.72
C ALA A 227 -6.85 13.89 5.65
N THR A 228 -6.33 14.60 6.66
CA THR A 228 -6.41 16.07 6.74
C THR A 228 -5.22 16.75 6.07
N TYR A 229 -4.02 16.22 6.26
CA TYR A 229 -2.75 16.79 5.83
C TYR A 229 -2.13 15.92 4.74
N ALA A 230 -2.87 15.67 3.67
CA ALA A 230 -2.46 14.74 2.62
C ALA A 230 -1.12 15.15 2.01
N THR A 231 -0.15 14.24 2.07
CA THR A 231 1.14 14.35 1.38
C THR A 231 1.09 13.51 0.11
N ILE A 232 1.16 14.17 -1.05
CA ILE A 232 1.01 13.53 -2.36
C ILE A 232 2.36 13.57 -3.08
N LEU A 233 2.97 12.41 -3.28
CA LEU A 233 4.05 12.21 -4.25
C LEU A 233 3.37 11.99 -5.62
N SER A 234 3.55 12.92 -6.55
CA SER A 234 2.82 12.94 -7.82
C SER A 234 3.75 12.80 -9.02
N GLY A 235 3.40 11.91 -9.93
CA GLY A 235 4.04 11.80 -11.24
C GLY A 235 3.58 12.85 -12.26
N ASP A 236 2.50 13.60 -12.01
CA ASP A 236 2.06 14.71 -12.87
C ASP A 236 3.05 15.88 -12.76
N LEU A 237 3.94 16.01 -13.75
CA LEU A 237 5.06 16.95 -13.73
C LEU A 237 4.63 18.37 -14.13
N SER A 238 3.66 18.48 -15.03
CA SER A 238 3.14 19.76 -15.51
C SER A 238 1.94 20.27 -14.69
N ASN A 239 1.44 19.48 -13.73
CA ASN A 239 0.25 19.77 -12.94
C ASN A 239 -0.96 20.10 -13.84
N ASN A 240 -1.12 19.31 -14.90
CA ASN A 240 -2.07 19.55 -15.99
C ASN A 240 -3.07 18.38 -16.19
N ASP A 241 -2.97 17.33 -15.36
CA ASP A 241 -3.88 16.18 -15.40
C ASP A 241 -5.25 16.59 -14.86
N LEU A 242 -6.12 17.03 -15.77
CA LEU A 242 -7.51 17.32 -15.47
C LEU A 242 -8.37 16.05 -15.55
N TRP A 243 -9.37 15.99 -14.68
CA TRP A 243 -10.35 14.90 -14.65
C TRP A 243 -11.01 14.74 -16.04
N GLY A 244 -11.03 13.51 -16.57
CA GLY A 244 -11.55 13.21 -17.92
C GLY A 244 -10.66 13.59 -19.13
N ILE A 245 -9.52 14.29 -18.96
CA ILE A 245 -8.59 14.61 -20.05
C ILE A 245 -7.31 13.78 -19.86
N LEU A 246 -7.07 12.81 -20.74
CA LEU A 246 -5.85 12.00 -20.75
C LEU A 246 -4.66 12.83 -21.29
N ASN A 247 -4.04 13.63 -20.43
CA ASN A 247 -2.86 14.43 -20.75
C ASN A 247 -1.65 14.05 -19.89
N ARG A 248 -1.34 12.76 -19.86
CA ARG A 248 -0.37 12.16 -18.94
C ARG A 248 0.99 11.90 -19.60
N ASP A 249 1.19 12.42 -20.81
CA ASP A 249 2.38 12.17 -21.64
C ASP A 249 3.65 12.78 -21.04
N ASP A 250 3.51 13.76 -20.15
CA ASP A 250 4.61 14.36 -19.41
C ASP A 250 4.86 13.73 -18.03
N ASN A 251 4.06 12.76 -17.61
CA ASN A 251 4.16 12.20 -16.27
C ASN A 251 5.43 11.35 -16.09
N SER A 252 5.97 11.34 -14.87
CA SER A 252 7.06 10.44 -14.51
C SER A 252 6.72 8.99 -14.79
N TYR A 253 7.71 8.22 -15.28
CA TYR A 253 7.54 6.79 -15.50
C TYR A 253 7.26 6.05 -14.19
N HIS A 254 8.04 6.36 -13.16
CA HIS A 254 7.86 5.84 -11.81
C HIS A 254 7.75 7.04 -10.88
N VAL A 255 6.73 7.09 -10.01
CA VAL A 255 6.67 8.12 -8.98
C VAL A 255 7.73 7.84 -7.91
N VAL A 256 7.85 6.57 -7.49
CA VAL A 256 8.79 6.11 -6.48
C VAL A 256 9.58 4.91 -7.01
N THR A 257 10.89 4.92 -6.79
CA THR A 257 11.77 3.79 -7.05
C THR A 257 12.42 3.33 -5.75
N ILE A 258 12.49 2.02 -5.53
CA ILE A 258 13.08 1.41 -4.33
C ILE A 258 14.05 0.32 -4.75
N GLY A 259 15.33 0.50 -4.38
CA GLY A 259 16.41 -0.47 -4.59
C GLY A 259 16.84 -1.23 -3.33
N GLY A 260 16.24 -0.96 -2.18
CA GLY A 260 16.60 -1.54 -0.88
C GLY A 260 15.38 -1.67 0.05
N SER A 261 15.63 -1.82 1.34
CA SER A 261 14.56 -1.83 2.35
C SER A 261 14.25 -0.38 2.74
N ALA A 262 13.00 0.04 2.66
CA ALA A 262 12.58 1.39 3.08
C ALA A 262 11.21 1.31 3.76
N ARG A 263 10.87 2.32 4.57
CA ARG A 263 9.53 2.45 5.14
C ARG A 263 8.83 3.68 4.60
N LEU A 264 7.64 3.51 4.06
CA LEU A 264 6.77 4.59 3.62
C LEU A 264 5.48 4.55 4.46
N ASP A 265 5.13 5.67 5.11
CA ASP A 265 3.99 5.72 6.03
C ASP A 265 3.11 6.97 5.77
N GLY A 266 1.85 6.75 5.40
CA GLY A 266 0.87 7.84 5.27
C GLY A 266 1.07 8.73 4.05
N LEU A 267 1.57 8.17 2.94
CA LEU A 267 1.80 8.88 1.69
C LEU A 267 0.75 8.51 0.65
N THR A 268 0.36 9.48 -0.18
CA THR A 268 -0.34 9.22 -1.44
C THR A 268 0.69 9.20 -2.57
N ILE A 269 0.70 8.13 -3.38
CA ILE A 269 1.59 7.93 -4.52
C ILE A 269 0.71 7.84 -5.77
N ALA A 270 0.79 8.84 -6.62
CA ALA A 270 -0.20 9.02 -7.68
C ALA A 270 0.38 9.49 -9.02
N ASN A 271 -0.41 9.26 -10.07
CA ASN A 271 -0.24 9.83 -11.40
C ASN A 271 1.05 9.43 -12.15
N GLY A 272 1.68 8.30 -11.83
CA GLY A 272 2.77 7.78 -12.68
C GLY A 272 2.28 7.19 -14.01
N GLN A 273 3.14 7.20 -15.03
CA GLN A 273 2.88 6.61 -16.36
C GLN A 273 4.12 5.88 -16.90
N ALA A 274 4.23 4.59 -16.60
CA ALA A 274 5.28 3.70 -17.11
C ALA A 274 4.92 3.11 -18.48
N ASP A 275 5.11 3.90 -19.55
CA ASP A 275 4.91 3.50 -20.95
C ASP A 275 6.21 3.55 -21.81
N GLY A 276 7.36 3.71 -21.15
CA GLY A 276 8.67 3.80 -21.78
C GLY A 276 9.33 2.44 -22.05
N PRO A 277 10.54 2.42 -22.62
CA PRO A 277 11.32 1.19 -22.76
C PRO A 277 11.81 0.68 -21.40
N TYR A 278 12.18 -0.60 -21.31
CA TYR A 278 12.76 -1.20 -20.11
C TYR A 278 13.80 -0.28 -19.43
N PRO A 279 13.70 -0.05 -18.10
CA PRO A 279 12.72 -0.62 -17.15
C PRO A 279 11.41 0.18 -17.02
N HIS A 280 11.25 1.28 -17.77
CA HIS A 280 10.18 2.28 -17.66
C HIS A 280 8.79 1.84 -18.16
N HIS A 281 8.55 0.53 -18.22
CA HIS A 281 7.26 -0.08 -18.46
C HIS A 281 6.70 -0.83 -17.22
N TYR A 282 7.47 -0.87 -16.13
CA TYR A 282 7.06 -1.46 -14.85
C TYR A 282 6.61 -0.37 -13.87
N GLY A 283 5.67 -0.65 -12.96
CA GLY A 283 5.51 0.10 -11.72
C GLY A 283 5.28 1.59 -11.92
N GLY A 284 4.09 1.97 -12.40
CA GLY A 284 3.76 3.37 -12.65
C GLY A 284 3.85 4.20 -11.37
N GLY A 285 3.23 3.71 -10.29
CA GLY A 285 3.37 4.31 -8.97
C GLY A 285 4.72 3.98 -8.36
N ILE A 286 4.95 2.70 -8.10
CA ILE A 286 6.13 2.21 -7.38
C ILE A 286 6.83 1.12 -8.17
N PHE A 287 8.11 1.29 -8.41
CA PHE A 287 8.98 0.26 -8.97
C PHE A 287 9.98 -0.25 -7.92
N ILE A 288 9.88 -1.52 -7.57
CA ILE A 288 10.70 -2.18 -6.55
C ILE A 288 11.62 -3.18 -7.23
N GLN A 289 12.93 -2.94 -7.13
CA GLN A 289 13.96 -3.72 -7.82
C GLN A 289 14.61 -4.79 -6.93
N ALA A 290 14.57 -4.59 -5.61
CA ALA A 290 15.12 -5.48 -4.60
C ALA A 290 14.66 -5.03 -3.20
N GLY A 291 14.98 -5.84 -2.18
CA GLY A 291 14.78 -5.51 -0.77
C GLY A 291 13.39 -5.83 -0.23
N ASP A 292 13.17 -5.46 1.03
CA ASP A 292 11.95 -5.78 1.78
C ASP A 292 11.25 -4.49 2.26
N PRO A 293 10.76 -3.63 1.35
CA PRO A 293 10.15 -2.36 1.74
C PRO A 293 8.80 -2.57 2.44
N VAL A 294 8.52 -1.67 3.39
CA VAL A 294 7.32 -1.67 4.22
C VAL A 294 6.48 -0.43 3.89
N PHE A 295 5.23 -0.63 3.48
CA PHE A 295 4.28 0.44 3.23
C PHE A 295 3.16 0.37 4.27
N VAL A 296 2.85 1.50 4.90
CA VAL A 296 1.86 1.57 5.98
C VAL A 296 0.95 2.77 5.76
N ASN A 297 -0.37 2.58 5.83
CA ASN A 297 -1.32 3.68 5.67
C ASN A 297 -1.14 4.47 4.35
N CYS A 298 -0.58 3.85 3.32
CA CYS A 298 -0.30 4.50 2.03
C CYS A 298 -1.47 4.34 1.08
N THR A 299 -1.67 5.34 0.22
CA THR A 299 -2.62 5.29 -0.89
C THR A 299 -1.85 5.31 -2.20
N ILE A 300 -1.91 4.22 -2.98
CA ILE A 300 -1.32 4.13 -4.32
C ILE A 300 -2.47 4.24 -5.32
N GLN A 301 -2.57 5.34 -6.07
CA GLN A 301 -3.76 5.60 -6.87
C GLN A 301 -3.52 6.20 -8.25
N GLY A 302 -4.40 5.85 -9.19
CA GLY A 302 -4.44 6.48 -10.50
C GLY A 302 -3.16 6.29 -11.32
N ASN A 303 -2.32 5.32 -11.00
CA ASN A 303 -1.06 5.08 -11.71
C ASN A 303 -1.26 4.15 -12.91
N THR A 304 -0.48 4.36 -13.98
CA THR A 304 -0.57 3.55 -15.20
C THR A 304 0.79 2.94 -15.57
N ALA A 305 0.80 1.68 -16.01
CA ALA A 305 1.99 0.99 -16.48
C ALA A 305 1.67 -0.08 -17.54
N LEU A 306 2.70 -0.65 -18.17
CA LEU A 306 2.53 -1.91 -18.91
C LEU A 306 2.33 -3.09 -17.93
N PHE A 307 3.13 -3.13 -16.86
CA PHE A 307 3.11 -4.14 -15.81
C PHE A 307 3.12 -3.47 -14.43
N GLY A 308 2.18 -3.80 -13.56
CA GLY A 308 2.13 -3.21 -12.22
C GLY A 308 1.72 -1.74 -12.28
N GLY A 309 0.44 -1.45 -12.56
CA GLY A 309 -0.04 -0.08 -12.65
C GLY A 309 0.29 0.71 -11.38
N GLY A 310 -0.10 0.17 -10.22
CA GLY A 310 0.27 0.68 -8.90
C GLY A 310 1.70 0.33 -8.53
N ILE A 311 1.99 -0.97 -8.40
CA ILE A 311 3.26 -1.50 -7.90
C ILE A 311 3.77 -2.60 -8.83
N ALA A 312 5.05 -2.56 -9.18
CA ALA A 312 5.77 -3.71 -9.73
C ALA A 312 6.93 -4.09 -8.81
N ALA A 313 6.94 -5.35 -8.37
CA ALA A 313 8.00 -5.94 -7.55
C ALA A 313 8.73 -7.02 -8.36
N LEU A 314 10.04 -6.85 -8.54
CA LEU A 314 10.90 -7.78 -9.26
C LEU A 314 11.98 -8.31 -8.32
N GLY A 315 11.97 -9.59 -7.95
CA GLY A 315 12.97 -10.15 -7.03
C GLY A 315 12.99 -9.52 -5.62
N ALA A 316 11.85 -9.04 -5.11
CA ALA A 316 11.73 -8.29 -3.85
C ALA A 316 10.70 -8.90 -2.88
N SER A 317 10.59 -8.39 -1.65
CA SER A 317 9.60 -8.87 -0.68
C SER A 317 8.81 -7.74 0.00
N PRO A 318 7.99 -6.96 -0.73
CA PRO A 318 7.26 -5.85 -0.14
C PRO A 318 6.18 -6.32 0.85
N TYR A 319 6.05 -5.59 1.95
CA TYR A 319 4.99 -5.78 2.94
C TYR A 319 4.11 -4.53 2.99
N LEU A 320 2.82 -4.68 2.70
CA LEU A 320 1.84 -3.60 2.73
C LEU A 320 0.86 -3.85 3.88
N ALA A 321 0.73 -2.86 4.76
CA ALA A 321 -0.19 -2.85 5.87
C ALA A 321 -1.13 -1.64 5.78
N ASN A 322 -2.44 -1.85 5.92
CA ASN A 322 -3.44 -0.77 5.91
C ASN A 322 -3.32 0.16 4.69
N CYS A 323 -2.98 -0.40 3.53
CA CYS A 323 -2.80 0.38 2.31
C CYS A 323 -4.05 0.33 1.44
N LYS A 324 -4.25 1.39 0.66
CA LYS A 324 -5.27 1.46 -0.39
C LYS A 324 -4.60 1.49 -1.76
N LEU A 325 -4.94 0.57 -2.65
CA LEU A 325 -4.52 0.60 -4.06
C LEU A 325 -5.77 0.81 -4.91
N SER A 326 -5.93 2.00 -5.49
CA SER A 326 -7.19 2.44 -6.10
C SER A 326 -7.01 2.97 -7.52
N GLY A 327 -7.84 2.52 -8.47
CA GLY A 327 -7.86 3.13 -9.80
C GLY A 327 -6.54 2.99 -10.59
N ASN A 328 -5.69 2.00 -10.26
CA ASN A 328 -4.44 1.79 -10.98
C ASN A 328 -4.67 0.90 -12.21
N ARG A 329 -3.94 1.18 -13.30
CA ARG A 329 -4.12 0.53 -14.60
C ARG A 329 -2.84 -0.10 -15.12
N ALA A 330 -2.91 -1.38 -15.45
CA ALA A 330 -1.89 -2.06 -16.22
C ALA A 330 -2.41 -2.35 -17.64
N LEU A 331 -1.57 -2.22 -18.66
CA LEU A 331 -1.96 -2.66 -20.00
C LEU A 331 -1.92 -4.20 -20.12
N LEU A 332 -1.07 -4.89 -19.36
CA LEU A 332 -0.95 -6.35 -19.41
C LEU A 332 -1.26 -7.05 -18.08
N TYR A 333 -0.46 -6.83 -17.04
CA TYR A 333 -0.54 -7.62 -15.80
C TYR A 333 -0.48 -6.75 -14.56
N GLY A 334 -1.34 -7.04 -13.57
CA GLY A 334 -1.28 -6.45 -12.24
C GLY A 334 -1.68 -4.99 -12.21
N GLY A 335 -2.98 -4.69 -12.29
CA GLY A 335 -3.44 -3.29 -12.23
C GLY A 335 -3.01 -2.62 -10.93
N ALA A 336 -3.23 -3.30 -9.80
CA ALA A 336 -2.74 -2.85 -8.50
C ALA A 336 -1.29 -3.29 -8.25
N LEU A 337 -1.02 -4.60 -8.37
CA LEU A 337 0.25 -5.23 -8.04
C LEU A 337 0.65 -6.26 -9.09
N TYR A 338 1.86 -6.10 -9.60
CA TYR A 338 2.58 -7.11 -10.36
C TYR A 338 3.75 -7.64 -9.53
N ASN A 339 3.64 -8.90 -9.10
CA ASN A 339 4.65 -9.62 -8.32
C ASN A 339 5.37 -10.60 -9.23
N HIS A 340 6.68 -10.41 -9.43
CA HIS A 340 7.49 -11.25 -10.29
C HIS A 340 8.71 -11.78 -9.54
N ASP A 341 8.78 -13.10 -9.38
CA ASP A 341 9.83 -13.77 -8.60
C ASP A 341 10.04 -13.12 -7.21
N SER A 342 8.95 -12.73 -6.55
CA SER A 342 8.92 -11.85 -5.36
C SER A 342 8.04 -12.41 -4.24
N GLY A 343 8.34 -12.09 -2.97
CA GLY A 343 7.58 -12.50 -1.78
C GLY A 343 6.72 -11.37 -1.21
N THR A 344 5.52 -11.12 -1.75
CA THR A 344 4.67 -10.00 -1.31
C THR A 344 3.64 -10.40 -0.25
N THR A 345 3.46 -9.54 0.75
CA THR A 345 2.33 -9.67 1.71
C THR A 345 1.46 -8.41 1.69
N LEU A 346 0.15 -8.62 1.55
CA LEU A 346 -0.89 -7.61 1.74
C LEU A 346 -1.65 -7.94 3.01
N ALA A 347 -1.59 -7.06 4.00
CA ALA A 347 -2.31 -7.19 5.26
C ALA A 347 -3.25 -6.00 5.42
N SER A 348 -4.55 -6.26 5.58
CA SER A 348 -5.52 -5.20 5.86
C SER A 348 -5.63 -4.15 4.75
N CYS A 349 -5.44 -4.56 3.49
CA CYS A 349 -5.39 -3.66 2.35
C CYS A 349 -6.69 -3.67 1.54
N LEU A 350 -7.04 -2.50 1.00
CA LEU A 350 -8.16 -2.30 0.09
C LEU A 350 -7.65 -2.11 -1.34
N LEU A 351 -7.99 -3.02 -2.26
CA LEU A 351 -7.62 -2.94 -3.67
C LEU A 351 -8.91 -2.77 -4.50
N THR A 352 -9.15 -1.56 -5.00
CA THR A 352 -10.42 -1.22 -5.65
C THR A 352 -10.26 -0.55 -6.99
N GLY A 353 -11.11 -0.88 -7.96
CA GLY A 353 -11.10 -0.15 -9.23
C GLY A 353 -9.83 -0.28 -10.03
N ASN A 354 -8.99 -1.28 -9.77
CA ASN A 354 -7.78 -1.48 -10.55
C ASN A 354 -8.13 -2.25 -11.82
N SER A 355 -7.42 -1.97 -12.91
CA SER A 355 -7.67 -2.63 -14.19
C SER A 355 -6.40 -3.18 -14.81
N ALA A 356 -6.51 -4.34 -15.47
CA ALA A 356 -5.42 -4.91 -16.24
C ALA A 356 -5.92 -5.63 -17.49
N GLY A 357 -5.17 -5.52 -18.59
CA GLY A 357 -5.30 -6.41 -19.75
C GLY A 357 -5.55 -5.71 -21.10
N SER A 358 -5.20 -6.44 -22.16
CA SER A 358 -5.53 -6.16 -23.56
C SER A 358 -6.26 -7.38 -24.14
N ASN A 359 -7.08 -7.22 -25.18
CA ASN A 359 -7.86 -8.32 -25.77
C ASN A 359 -6.96 -9.53 -26.08
N GLY A 360 -7.07 -10.60 -25.29
CA GLY A 360 -6.31 -11.85 -25.44
C GLY A 360 -5.15 -12.07 -24.46
N ALA A 361 -4.79 -11.08 -23.64
CA ALA A 361 -3.84 -11.23 -22.54
C ALA A 361 -4.61 -11.03 -21.21
N GLY A 362 -5.07 -12.14 -20.62
CA GLY A 362 -5.67 -12.13 -19.29
C GLY A 362 -4.58 -11.93 -18.24
N GLY A 363 -4.75 -10.96 -17.36
CA GLY A 363 -3.80 -10.64 -16.31
C GLY A 363 -4.51 -10.05 -15.12
N GLY A 364 -4.14 -10.45 -13.90
CA GLY A 364 -4.85 -10.08 -12.67
C GLY A 364 -5.09 -8.58 -12.55
N SER A 365 -6.37 -8.16 -12.58
CA SER A 365 -6.77 -6.75 -12.53
C SER A 365 -6.36 -6.10 -11.22
N ALA A 366 -6.35 -6.85 -10.11
CA ALA A 366 -5.75 -6.42 -8.86
C ALA A 366 -4.32 -6.98 -8.72
N VAL A 367 -4.18 -8.30 -8.61
CA VAL A 367 -2.89 -8.94 -8.29
C VAL A 367 -2.53 -9.97 -9.34
N CYS A 368 -1.34 -9.81 -9.91
CA CYS A 368 -0.72 -10.80 -10.77
C CYS A 368 0.56 -11.32 -10.10
N ASN A 369 0.61 -12.62 -9.84
CA ASN A 369 1.80 -13.34 -9.38
C ASN A 369 2.37 -14.15 -10.55
N MET A 370 3.63 -13.91 -10.90
CA MET A 370 4.34 -14.63 -11.95
C MET A 370 5.70 -15.11 -11.45
N ALA A 371 6.05 -16.37 -11.70
CA ALA A 371 7.34 -16.91 -11.27
C ALA A 371 7.93 -17.95 -12.23
N ALA A 372 9.26 -18.07 -12.21
CA ALA A 372 9.97 -19.27 -12.63
C ALA A 372 10.23 -20.24 -11.45
N GLY A 373 9.84 -19.84 -10.24
CA GLY A 373 9.92 -20.56 -8.97
C GLY A 373 10.30 -19.62 -7.82
N GLY A 374 9.53 -19.64 -6.72
CA GLY A 374 9.81 -18.83 -5.51
C GLY A 374 9.13 -17.46 -5.41
N ALA A 375 8.02 -17.21 -6.14
CA ALA A 375 7.20 -16.02 -5.92
C ALA A 375 5.99 -16.34 -5.03
N ASP A 376 5.92 -15.74 -3.85
CA ASP A 376 4.84 -15.94 -2.90
C ASP A 376 4.01 -14.68 -2.75
N VAL A 377 2.69 -14.81 -2.80
CA VAL A 377 1.76 -13.73 -2.48
C VAL A 377 0.86 -14.18 -1.34
N THR A 378 0.88 -13.42 -0.25
CA THR A 378 -0.07 -13.59 0.86
C THR A 378 -1.03 -12.40 0.92
N VAL A 379 -2.33 -12.69 0.93
CA VAL A 379 -3.42 -11.71 1.01
C VAL A 379 -4.24 -12.02 2.27
N SER A 380 -4.07 -11.19 3.30
CA SER A 380 -4.67 -11.39 4.62
C SER A 380 -5.58 -10.23 4.97
N ASN A 381 -6.84 -10.52 5.31
CA ASN A 381 -7.79 -9.50 5.76
C ASN A 381 -7.90 -8.35 4.73
N CYS A 382 -7.92 -8.67 3.45
CA CYS A 382 -7.99 -7.67 2.38
C CYS A 382 -9.33 -7.72 1.66
N THR A 383 -9.71 -6.60 1.06
CA THR A 383 -10.88 -6.49 0.19
C THR A 383 -10.38 -6.10 -1.20
N LEU A 384 -10.58 -7.00 -2.16
CA LEU A 384 -10.27 -6.80 -3.57
C LEU A 384 -11.61 -6.70 -4.29
N ALA A 385 -12.04 -5.48 -4.65
CA ALA A 385 -13.35 -5.28 -5.23
C ALA A 385 -13.37 -4.33 -6.43
N ASP A 386 -14.34 -4.50 -7.31
CA ASP A 386 -14.54 -3.63 -8.48
C ASP A 386 -13.32 -3.52 -9.41
N ASN A 387 -12.46 -4.54 -9.45
CA ASN A 387 -11.25 -4.56 -10.25
C ASN A 387 -11.50 -5.17 -11.64
N THR A 388 -11.41 -4.39 -12.71
CA THR A 388 -11.88 -4.80 -14.05
C THR A 388 -10.78 -5.45 -14.91
N GLY A 389 -11.04 -6.65 -15.43
CA GLY A 389 -10.21 -7.31 -16.46
C GLY A 389 -10.93 -7.40 -17.81
N PRO A 390 -10.24 -7.75 -18.92
CA PRO A 390 -10.87 -7.90 -20.23
C PRO A 390 -11.85 -9.06 -20.23
N TRP A 391 -13.10 -8.80 -20.63
CA TRP A 391 -14.09 -9.85 -20.83
C TRP A 391 -13.63 -10.86 -21.90
N PRO A 392 -13.79 -12.19 -21.70
CA PRO A 392 -14.52 -12.86 -20.62
C PRO A 392 -13.70 -13.21 -19.37
N SER A 393 -12.44 -12.79 -19.29
CA SER A 393 -11.49 -13.14 -18.22
C SER A 393 -11.30 -11.99 -17.23
N GLU A 394 -12.25 -11.83 -16.32
CA GLU A 394 -12.25 -10.79 -15.27
C GLU A 394 -11.41 -11.19 -14.03
N TYR A 395 -10.27 -11.84 -14.25
CA TYR A 395 -9.45 -12.34 -13.14
C TYR A 395 -8.93 -11.18 -12.30
N VAL A 396 -9.29 -11.18 -11.02
CA VAL A 396 -8.78 -10.24 -10.01
C VAL A 396 -7.44 -10.74 -9.46
N LEU A 397 -7.39 -12.05 -9.21
CA LEU A 397 -6.21 -12.76 -8.76
C LEU A 397 -5.72 -13.68 -9.89
N TYR A 398 -4.46 -13.52 -10.29
CA TYR A 398 -3.85 -14.29 -11.34
C TYR A 398 -2.52 -14.87 -10.84
N ASN A 399 -2.36 -16.19 -10.90
CA ASN A 399 -1.16 -16.89 -10.46
C ASN A 399 -0.60 -17.75 -11.59
N PHE A 400 0.64 -17.52 -12.01
CA PHE A 400 1.22 -18.18 -13.19
C PHE A 400 2.67 -18.62 -13.03
N SER A 401 2.96 -19.86 -13.43
CA SER A 401 4.30 -20.42 -13.55
C SER A 401 4.79 -20.46 -14.99
N TYR A 402 5.99 -19.96 -15.27
CA TYR A 402 6.65 -20.16 -16.58
C TYR A 402 7.91 -21.03 -16.51
N GLY A 403 8.13 -21.73 -15.40
CA GLY A 403 9.24 -22.66 -15.20
C GLY A 403 9.02 -24.00 -15.92
N GLY A 404 9.49 -24.14 -17.16
CA GLY A 404 9.28 -25.31 -18.02
C GLY A 404 9.72 -26.68 -17.47
N GLY A 405 8.89 -27.28 -16.61
CA GLY A 405 9.02 -28.67 -16.13
C GLY A 405 9.56 -28.85 -14.70
N LEU A 406 9.70 -27.78 -13.91
CA LEU A 406 9.97 -27.87 -12.48
C LEU A 406 8.66 -27.94 -11.68
N THR A 407 8.68 -28.55 -10.50
CA THR A 407 7.53 -28.50 -9.58
C THR A 407 7.23 -27.05 -9.23
N PRO A 408 6.00 -26.56 -9.42
CA PRO A 408 5.58 -25.23 -9.00
C PRO A 408 5.96 -24.97 -7.55
N THR A 409 6.55 -23.81 -7.29
CA THR A 409 6.97 -23.39 -5.93
C THR A 409 6.42 -22.02 -5.57
N GLU A 410 5.91 -21.28 -6.53
CA GLU A 410 5.09 -20.10 -6.30
C GLU A 410 3.82 -20.47 -5.56
N THR A 411 3.41 -19.61 -4.62
CA THR A 411 2.16 -19.80 -3.88
C THR A 411 1.35 -18.52 -3.82
N MET A 412 0.02 -18.67 -3.87
CA MET A 412 -0.91 -17.60 -3.59
C MET A 412 -1.81 -18.01 -2.43
N ASN A 413 -1.60 -17.38 -1.27
CA ASN A 413 -2.35 -17.66 -0.06
C ASN A 413 -3.32 -16.50 0.22
N VAL A 414 -4.61 -16.78 0.22
CA VAL A 414 -5.65 -15.77 0.48
C VAL A 414 -6.46 -16.22 1.69
N HIS A 415 -6.52 -15.37 2.71
CA HIS A 415 -7.26 -15.69 3.93
C HIS A 415 -7.96 -14.49 4.53
N ASN A 416 -9.09 -14.76 5.20
CA ASN A 416 -9.94 -13.75 5.82
C ASN A 416 -10.30 -12.59 4.86
N SER A 417 -10.37 -12.84 3.56
CA SER A 417 -10.40 -11.77 2.54
C SER A 417 -11.67 -11.81 1.71
N ILE A 418 -11.95 -10.73 0.99
CA ILE A 418 -13.07 -10.62 0.07
C ILE A 418 -12.54 -10.36 -1.34
N VAL A 419 -12.99 -11.12 -2.33
CA VAL A 419 -12.71 -10.92 -3.76
C VAL A 419 -14.04 -10.88 -4.49
N TYR A 420 -14.48 -9.69 -4.95
CA TYR A 420 -15.85 -9.46 -5.43
C TYR A 420 -15.99 -8.27 -6.40
N ASN A 421 -16.60 -8.46 -7.57
CA ASN A 421 -16.67 -7.43 -8.63
C ASN A 421 -18.09 -7.09 -9.13
N ASP A 422 -19.16 -7.66 -8.55
CA ASP A 422 -20.48 -7.76 -9.19
C ASP A 422 -20.40 -8.49 -10.53
N GLY A 423 -20.72 -9.77 -10.55
CA GLY A 423 -20.71 -10.53 -11.78
C GLY A 423 -20.81 -12.03 -11.57
N GLY A 424 -20.99 -12.75 -12.67
CA GLY A 424 -21.04 -14.22 -12.68
C GLY A 424 -19.70 -14.90 -12.94
N ALA A 425 -18.61 -14.14 -13.16
CA ALA A 425 -17.31 -14.70 -13.54
C ALA A 425 -16.48 -15.21 -12.35
N SER A 426 -15.62 -16.20 -12.62
CA SER A 426 -14.57 -16.62 -11.69
C SER A 426 -13.49 -15.55 -11.62
N LEU A 427 -13.20 -15.06 -10.40
CA LEU A 427 -12.25 -13.97 -10.18
C LEU A 427 -10.82 -14.43 -9.89
N VAL A 428 -10.59 -15.74 -9.82
CA VAL A 428 -9.29 -16.34 -9.53
C VAL A 428 -8.89 -17.26 -10.68
N TRP A 429 -7.65 -17.15 -11.12
CA TRP A 429 -7.06 -18.03 -12.12
C TRP A 429 -5.66 -18.48 -11.71
N SER A 430 -5.37 -19.76 -11.97
CA SER A 430 -4.02 -20.29 -11.93
C SER A 430 -3.83 -21.41 -12.94
N ASP A 431 -2.63 -21.52 -13.49
CA ASP A 431 -2.17 -22.65 -14.28
C ASP A 431 -1.95 -23.93 -13.45
N ASP A 432 -1.63 -23.79 -12.15
CA ASP A 432 -1.67 -24.87 -11.16
C ASP A 432 -2.49 -24.48 -9.93
N PRO A 433 -3.80 -24.80 -9.88
CA PRO A 433 -4.66 -24.49 -8.74
C PRO A 433 -4.21 -25.06 -7.38
N SER A 434 -3.30 -26.05 -7.35
CA SER A 434 -2.77 -26.59 -6.08
C SER A 434 -1.83 -25.62 -5.34
N THR A 435 -1.31 -24.61 -6.06
CA THR A 435 -0.50 -23.52 -5.52
C THR A 435 -1.32 -22.39 -4.90
N VAL A 436 -2.65 -22.42 -5.07
CA VAL A 436 -3.55 -21.36 -4.60
C VAL A 436 -4.39 -21.84 -3.41
N GLY A 437 -3.95 -21.45 -2.22
CA GLY A 437 -4.64 -21.73 -0.96
C GLY A 437 -5.57 -20.59 -0.57
N ILE A 438 -6.89 -20.78 -0.69
CA ILE A 438 -7.88 -19.80 -0.21
C ILE A 438 -8.64 -20.38 0.98
N THR A 439 -8.70 -19.66 2.10
CA THR A 439 -9.48 -20.09 3.28
C THR A 439 -10.22 -18.94 3.94
N ARG A 440 -11.38 -19.22 4.55
CA ARG A 440 -12.21 -18.26 5.29
C ARG A 440 -12.42 -16.92 4.58
N SER A 441 -12.64 -16.99 3.28
CA SER A 441 -12.74 -15.82 2.41
C SER A 441 -14.05 -15.85 1.62
N ILE A 442 -14.54 -14.67 1.25
CA ILE A 442 -15.66 -14.52 0.32
C ILE A 442 -15.08 -14.36 -1.09
N ILE A 443 -15.31 -15.34 -1.97
CA ILE A 443 -14.81 -15.34 -3.34
C ILE A 443 -15.99 -15.46 -4.30
N GLN A 444 -16.24 -14.43 -5.09
CA GLN A 444 -17.22 -14.48 -6.17
C GLN A 444 -16.83 -15.56 -7.20
N GLY A 445 -17.79 -16.40 -7.58
CA GLY A 445 -17.53 -17.59 -8.41
C GLY A 445 -17.04 -18.81 -7.61
N GLY A 446 -16.68 -18.60 -6.34
CA GLY A 446 -16.20 -19.63 -5.41
C GLY A 446 -14.75 -20.05 -5.63
N TRP A 447 -14.15 -20.64 -4.59
CA TRP A 447 -12.87 -21.35 -4.66
C TRP A 447 -12.82 -22.45 -3.60
N SER A 448 -12.24 -23.61 -3.92
CA SER A 448 -12.14 -24.71 -2.96
C SER A 448 -11.25 -24.33 -1.78
N GLY A 449 -11.75 -24.54 -0.55
CA GLY A 449 -10.96 -24.30 0.65
C GLY A 449 -11.81 -24.23 1.91
N THR A 450 -11.15 -24.33 3.07
CA THR A 450 -11.83 -24.41 4.36
C THR A 450 -12.52 -23.08 4.67
N GLY A 451 -13.84 -23.13 4.82
CA GLY A 451 -14.64 -22.00 5.26
C GLY A 451 -14.87 -20.91 4.21
N ASN A 452 -14.57 -21.13 2.92
CA ASN A 452 -14.86 -20.10 1.91
C ASN A 452 -16.36 -19.97 1.64
N LEU A 453 -16.79 -18.75 1.30
CA LEU A 453 -18.16 -18.43 0.88
C LEU A 453 -18.17 -17.91 -0.57
N ASN A 454 -19.26 -18.21 -1.28
CA ASN A 454 -19.57 -17.59 -2.58
C ASN A 454 -20.93 -16.89 -2.45
N VAL A 455 -20.91 -15.72 -1.84
CA VAL A 455 -22.09 -14.90 -1.54
C VAL A 455 -21.77 -13.44 -1.78
N ASP A 456 -22.80 -12.64 -1.98
CA ASP A 456 -22.67 -11.18 -1.96
C ASP A 456 -22.18 -10.72 -0.57
N PRO A 457 -21.03 -10.01 -0.47
CA PRO A 457 -20.50 -9.50 0.79
C PRO A 457 -21.38 -8.40 1.39
N ARG A 458 -22.33 -7.81 0.65
CA ARG A 458 -23.20 -6.72 1.10
C ARG A 458 -22.39 -5.53 1.62
N PHE A 459 -21.58 -4.92 0.76
CA PHE A 459 -20.89 -3.67 1.07
C PHE A 459 -21.89 -2.53 1.35
N VAL A 460 -21.51 -1.53 2.15
CA VAL A 460 -22.35 -0.36 2.41
C VAL A 460 -22.51 0.49 1.16
N ALA A 461 -21.41 0.84 0.50
CA ALA A 461 -21.39 1.55 -0.77
C ALA A 461 -20.14 1.15 -1.57
N ARG A 462 -20.29 0.89 -2.87
CA ARG A 462 -19.16 0.52 -3.73
C ARG A 462 -18.68 1.74 -4.51
N GLY A 463 -17.41 1.72 -4.92
CA GLY A 463 -16.91 2.69 -5.88
C GLY A 463 -17.43 2.38 -7.29
N LEU A 464 -17.20 3.30 -8.21
CA LEU A 464 -17.83 3.29 -9.53
C LEU A 464 -16.85 3.69 -10.62
N TRP A 465 -17.14 3.22 -11.83
CA TRP A 465 -16.44 3.62 -13.03
C TRP A 465 -17.22 4.73 -13.72
N SER A 466 -16.55 5.83 -14.07
CA SER A 466 -17.09 6.87 -14.92
C SER A 466 -17.35 6.34 -16.33
N ILE A 467 -18.16 7.05 -17.11
CA ILE A 467 -18.41 6.70 -18.52
C ILE A 467 -17.15 6.76 -19.38
N GLU A 468 -16.17 7.57 -18.97
CA GLU A 468 -14.84 7.66 -19.57
C GLU A 468 -13.88 6.55 -19.10
N GLY A 469 -14.36 5.61 -18.27
CA GLY A 469 -13.57 4.50 -17.75
C GLY A 469 -12.58 4.90 -16.65
N GLN A 470 -12.87 5.98 -15.91
CA GLN A 470 -12.07 6.40 -14.74
C GLN A 470 -12.69 5.87 -13.46
N TRP A 471 -11.86 5.40 -12.53
CA TRP A 471 -12.33 4.94 -11.23
C TRP A 471 -12.63 6.11 -10.29
N ILE A 472 -13.79 6.06 -9.65
CA ILE A 472 -14.29 7.04 -8.67
C ILE A 472 -14.56 6.29 -7.37
N ASP A 473 -13.78 6.61 -6.33
CA ASP A 473 -13.94 6.05 -4.99
C ASP A 473 -14.47 7.06 -3.96
N ALA A 474 -14.72 8.30 -4.38
CA ALA A 474 -15.34 9.32 -3.55
C ALA A 474 -16.76 8.87 -3.15
N GLY A 475 -17.00 8.69 -1.85
CA GLY A 475 -18.27 8.19 -1.31
C GLY A 475 -18.38 6.67 -1.20
N SER A 476 -17.37 5.90 -1.62
CA SER A 476 -17.35 4.45 -1.41
C SER A 476 -17.15 4.10 0.07
N ASP A 477 -17.76 2.99 0.49
CA ASP A 477 -17.68 2.42 1.83
C ASP A 477 -17.78 0.88 1.77
N TYR A 478 -16.61 0.24 1.69
CA TYR A 478 -16.48 -1.21 1.59
C TYR A 478 -16.61 -1.95 2.94
N ARG A 479 -17.11 -1.29 3.98
CA ARG A 479 -17.54 -1.99 5.20
C ARG A 479 -18.73 -2.89 4.88
N LEU A 480 -18.88 -3.95 5.66
CA LEU A 480 -19.98 -4.90 5.50
C LEU A 480 -21.24 -4.38 6.17
N GLN A 481 -22.39 -4.59 5.55
CA GLN A 481 -23.68 -4.40 6.22
C GLN A 481 -23.88 -5.44 7.32
N SER A 482 -24.69 -5.11 8.34
CA SER A 482 -24.95 -6.00 9.48
C SER A 482 -25.58 -7.36 9.14
N THR A 483 -26.11 -7.51 7.92
CA THR A 483 -26.71 -8.74 7.42
C THR A 483 -25.75 -9.57 6.55
N SER A 484 -24.52 -9.11 6.35
CA SER A 484 -23.50 -9.83 5.61
C SER A 484 -23.08 -11.10 6.32
N GLN A 485 -22.82 -12.15 5.54
CA GLN A 485 -22.22 -13.38 6.06
C GLN A 485 -20.71 -13.26 6.30
N GLY A 486 -20.10 -12.14 5.91
CA GLY A 486 -18.69 -11.86 6.17
C GLY A 486 -18.40 -11.39 7.60
N ILE A 487 -19.43 -10.97 8.35
CA ILE A 487 -19.28 -10.56 9.76
C ILE A 487 -18.92 -11.77 10.63
N ASN A 488 -17.85 -11.64 11.42
CA ASN A 488 -17.21 -12.65 12.26
C ASN A 488 -16.87 -13.95 11.51
N HIS A 489 -16.60 -13.87 10.21
CA HIS A 489 -16.41 -15.05 9.37
C HIS A 489 -14.97 -15.58 9.38
N GLY A 490 -13.99 -14.69 9.53
CA GLY A 490 -12.57 -15.00 9.39
C GLY A 490 -12.01 -15.81 10.56
N SER A 491 -10.69 -15.96 10.62
CA SER A 491 -9.99 -16.67 11.71
C SER A 491 -8.86 -15.82 12.25
N ASN A 492 -8.88 -15.61 13.57
CA ASN A 492 -7.84 -14.88 14.30
C ASN A 492 -6.46 -15.52 14.12
N ALA A 493 -6.38 -16.85 13.97
CA ALA A 493 -5.13 -17.56 13.73
C ALA A 493 -4.52 -17.34 12.33
N LEU A 494 -5.29 -16.73 11.42
CA LEU A 494 -4.86 -16.38 10.06
C LEU A 494 -4.70 -14.86 9.92
N VAL A 495 -4.69 -14.10 11.00
CA VAL A 495 -4.34 -12.67 10.94
C VAL A 495 -2.83 -12.57 10.77
N ALA A 496 -2.37 -11.80 9.79
CA ALA A 496 -0.95 -11.57 9.55
C ALA A 496 -0.25 -10.96 10.78
N THR A 497 1.04 -11.20 10.93
CA THR A 497 1.88 -10.54 11.94
C THR A 497 2.03 -9.05 11.62
N ASP A 498 2.01 -8.19 12.64
CA ASP A 498 2.23 -6.76 12.50
C ASP A 498 3.72 -6.42 12.29
N ARG A 499 4.26 -6.71 11.12
CA ARG A 499 5.65 -6.33 10.80
C ARG A 499 5.81 -4.81 10.66
N ALA A 500 4.71 -4.07 10.63
CA ALA A 500 4.66 -2.66 10.32
C ALA A 500 4.50 -1.76 11.57
N ASP A 501 4.33 -2.30 12.78
CA ASP A 501 4.07 -1.49 13.98
C ASP A 501 2.95 -0.49 13.71
N VAL A 502 1.79 -1.00 13.30
CA VAL A 502 0.68 -0.21 12.73
C VAL A 502 0.06 0.71 13.77
N ASP A 503 0.03 0.30 15.04
CA ASP A 503 -0.46 1.10 16.16
C ASP A 503 0.65 1.87 16.90
N ALA A 504 1.90 1.75 16.45
CA ALA A 504 3.07 2.44 16.97
C ALA A 504 3.37 2.15 18.46
N ASP A 505 3.04 0.95 18.94
CA ASP A 505 3.36 0.50 20.30
C ASP A 505 4.77 -0.11 20.42
N GLY A 506 5.45 -0.33 19.28
CA GLY A 506 6.80 -0.84 19.15
C GLY A 506 6.91 -2.36 19.21
N ASN A 507 5.79 -3.07 19.33
CA ASN A 507 5.71 -4.51 19.14
C ASN A 507 5.48 -4.78 17.64
N THR A 508 6.18 -5.77 17.09
CA THR A 508 6.07 -6.10 15.65
C THR A 508 5.87 -7.59 15.40
N SER A 509 5.54 -8.31 16.48
CA SER A 509 5.48 -9.77 16.53
C SER A 509 4.09 -10.28 16.92
N GLU A 510 3.19 -9.38 17.27
CA GLU A 510 1.78 -9.60 17.50
C GLU A 510 1.00 -9.71 16.19
N SER A 511 -0.27 -10.10 16.32
CA SER A 511 -1.21 -10.06 15.20
C SER A 511 -1.54 -8.62 14.84
N HIS A 512 -1.64 -8.35 13.53
CA HIS A 512 -2.01 -7.04 12.97
C HIS A 512 -3.15 -6.39 13.78
N PRO A 513 -2.89 -5.26 14.48
CA PRO A 513 -3.75 -4.80 15.57
C PRO A 513 -4.96 -3.99 15.11
N LEU A 514 -4.84 -3.28 13.98
CA LEU A 514 -5.83 -2.31 13.52
C LEU A 514 -6.33 -2.61 12.11
N ASP A 515 -7.62 -2.41 11.88
CA ASP A 515 -8.21 -2.40 10.55
C ASP A 515 -7.93 -1.10 9.78
N LEU A 516 -8.38 -1.02 8.52
CA LEU A 516 -8.13 0.16 7.69
C LEU A 516 -8.88 1.42 8.20
N ALA A 517 -9.92 1.26 9.01
CA ALA A 517 -10.62 2.36 9.66
C ALA A 517 -9.98 2.74 11.03
N GLY A 518 -8.85 2.12 11.38
CA GLY A 518 -8.14 2.34 12.64
C GLY A 518 -8.84 1.73 13.85
N GLN A 519 -9.76 0.79 13.66
CA GLN A 519 -10.42 0.05 14.74
C GLN A 519 -9.66 -1.25 15.05
N ASN A 520 -9.86 -1.82 16.23
CA ASN A 520 -9.23 -3.11 16.57
C ASN A 520 -9.58 -4.18 15.54
N ARG A 521 -8.58 -4.92 15.06
CA ARG A 521 -8.71 -5.99 14.06
C ARG A 521 -9.52 -7.19 14.57
N ILE A 522 -9.57 -7.43 15.86
CA ILE A 522 -10.43 -8.48 16.44
C ILE A 522 -11.53 -7.78 17.23
N GLN A 523 -12.72 -7.71 16.66
CA GLN A 523 -13.94 -7.26 17.37
C GLN A 523 -14.80 -8.47 17.69
N SER A 524 -15.62 -8.39 18.75
CA SER A 524 -16.62 -9.42 19.08
C SER A 524 -16.09 -10.88 19.08
N SER A 525 -14.80 -11.07 19.42
CA SER A 525 -14.02 -12.32 19.48
C SER A 525 -13.51 -12.93 18.17
N GLN A 526 -13.91 -12.46 16.99
CA GLN A 526 -13.49 -13.04 15.71
C GLN A 526 -13.36 -11.97 14.62
N VAL A 527 -12.35 -12.10 13.76
CA VAL A 527 -12.20 -11.18 12.63
C VAL A 527 -13.29 -11.36 11.59
N ASP A 528 -13.72 -10.26 10.98
CA ASP A 528 -14.56 -10.24 9.79
C ASP A 528 -13.76 -10.71 8.56
N ALA A 529 -14.49 -11.04 7.49
CA ALA A 529 -13.88 -11.16 6.17
C ALA A 529 -13.61 -9.75 5.60
N GLY A 530 -12.43 -9.56 5.03
CA GLY A 530 -12.04 -8.35 4.34
C GLY A 530 -11.28 -7.36 5.22
N THR A 531 -11.27 -6.11 4.74
CA THR A 531 -10.39 -5.04 5.22
C THR A 531 -10.84 -4.39 6.52
N TYR A 532 -12.14 -4.43 6.81
CA TYR A 532 -12.77 -3.69 7.90
C TYR A 532 -13.41 -4.64 8.91
N GLU A 533 -13.52 -4.19 10.16
CA GLU A 533 -14.21 -4.90 11.22
C GLU A 533 -15.50 -4.19 11.64
N GLY A 534 -16.50 -5.00 12.00
CA GLY A 534 -17.81 -4.56 12.41
C GLY A 534 -18.72 -4.21 11.23
N ALA A 535 -20.01 -4.08 11.55
CA ALA A 535 -20.99 -3.63 10.57
C ALA A 535 -20.83 -2.12 10.32
N GLY A 536 -20.73 -1.74 9.05
CA GLY A 536 -20.92 -0.36 8.62
C GLY A 536 -22.36 0.12 8.84
N ALA A 537 -22.58 1.43 8.74
CA ALA A 537 -23.93 1.98 8.76
C ALA A 537 -24.76 1.34 7.62
N THR A 538 -26.07 1.13 7.84
CA THR A 538 -26.94 0.67 6.75
C THR A 538 -26.79 1.60 5.55
N PRO A 539 -26.73 1.07 4.31
CA PRO A 539 -26.63 1.91 3.11
C PRO A 539 -27.71 2.98 3.16
N GLU A 540 -27.39 4.19 2.68
CA GLU A 540 -28.48 5.08 2.31
C GLU A 540 -29.34 4.35 1.27
N PRO A 541 -30.68 4.35 1.40
CA PRO A 541 -31.52 3.66 0.46
C PRO A 541 -31.24 4.17 -0.95
N GLU A 542 -31.03 3.23 -1.88
CA GLU A 542 -30.90 3.51 -3.31
C GLU A 542 -31.91 4.60 -3.72
N PRO A 543 -31.47 5.66 -4.42
CA PRO A 543 -32.37 6.71 -4.83
C PRO A 543 -33.55 6.13 -5.62
N ALA A 544 -34.75 6.33 -5.10
CA ALA A 544 -35.95 5.76 -5.71
C ALA A 544 -36.11 6.30 -7.14
N TRP A 545 -36.51 5.41 -8.07
CA TRP A 545 -36.90 5.81 -9.42
C TRP A 545 -38.06 6.81 -9.35
N GLN A 546 -37.87 7.97 -9.96
CA GLN A 546 -38.87 9.03 -10.08
C GLN A 546 -39.37 9.09 -11.51
N ALA A 547 -40.69 9.09 -11.70
CA ALA A 547 -41.27 9.29 -13.03
C ALA A 547 -40.99 10.73 -13.49
N VAL A 548 -40.31 10.86 -14.63
CA VAL A 548 -40.05 12.16 -15.28
C VAL A 548 -41.27 12.59 -16.07
N ARG A 549 -41.76 11.66 -16.91
CA ARG A 549 -42.85 11.93 -17.85
C ARG A 549 -43.46 10.61 -18.35
N THR A 550 -44.78 10.61 -18.46
CA THR A 550 -45.54 9.55 -19.14
C THR A 550 -46.01 10.06 -20.50
N PHE A 551 -45.86 9.23 -21.53
CA PHE A 551 -46.25 9.50 -22.90
C PHE A 551 -47.39 8.57 -23.29
N GLU A 552 -48.45 9.13 -23.84
CA GLU A 552 -49.52 8.36 -24.46
C GLU A 552 -49.11 7.96 -25.88
N ILE A 553 -49.20 6.67 -26.18
CA ILE A 553 -49.01 6.13 -27.53
C ILE A 553 -50.37 6.04 -28.18
N THR A 554 -50.59 6.87 -29.20
CA THR A 554 -51.86 6.95 -29.91
C THR A 554 -51.82 6.19 -31.24
N PHE A 555 -52.97 5.66 -31.65
CA PHE A 555 -53.15 4.90 -32.88
C PHE A 555 -54.46 5.27 -33.56
N ASP A 556 -54.40 5.59 -34.86
CA ASP A 556 -55.58 5.79 -35.69
C ASP A 556 -56.12 4.44 -36.16
N VAL A 557 -57.34 4.10 -35.74
CA VAL A 557 -57.93 2.77 -35.94
C VAL A 557 -58.45 2.65 -37.39
N PRO A 558 -57.83 1.82 -38.26
CA PRO A 558 -58.24 1.73 -39.65
C PRO A 558 -59.60 1.05 -39.79
N THR A 559 -60.42 1.53 -40.73
CA THR A 559 -61.68 0.86 -41.07
C THR A 559 -61.39 -0.48 -41.78
N GLY A 560 -61.76 -1.60 -41.14
CA GLY A 560 -61.66 -2.94 -41.73
C GLY A 560 -60.58 -3.85 -41.12
N VAL A 561 -59.84 -3.41 -40.09
CA VAL A 561 -58.90 -4.26 -39.35
C VAL A 561 -59.61 -4.89 -38.16
N THR A 562 -59.74 -6.22 -38.15
CA THR A 562 -60.46 -6.97 -37.10
C THR A 562 -59.58 -7.95 -36.33
N GLY A 563 -58.27 -7.97 -36.59
CA GLY A 563 -57.31 -8.90 -35.99
C GLY A 563 -56.20 -8.19 -35.19
N PRO A 564 -55.38 -8.97 -34.46
CA PRO A 564 -54.24 -8.41 -33.74
C PRO A 564 -53.22 -7.78 -34.70
N VAL A 565 -52.69 -6.62 -34.32
CA VAL A 565 -51.67 -5.89 -35.06
C VAL A 565 -50.41 -5.72 -34.22
N THR A 566 -49.29 -5.45 -34.90
CA THR A 566 -48.06 -4.98 -34.25
C THR A 566 -47.89 -3.50 -34.52
N LEU A 567 -47.71 -2.72 -33.46
CA LEU A 567 -47.49 -1.28 -33.53
C LEU A 567 -46.04 -0.99 -33.16
N ASN A 568 -45.38 -0.12 -33.92
CA ASN A 568 -44.03 0.34 -33.65
C ASN A 568 -43.99 1.86 -33.67
N GLY A 569 -43.33 2.47 -32.69
CA GLY A 569 -43.13 3.91 -32.60
C GLY A 569 -41.68 4.25 -32.26
N SER A 570 -41.25 5.44 -32.66
CA SER A 570 -39.96 6.01 -32.31
C SER A 570 -40.17 7.47 -31.93
N TYR A 571 -39.64 7.87 -30.79
CA TYR A 571 -39.87 9.17 -30.18
C TYR A 571 -38.55 9.73 -29.64
N SER A 572 -38.44 11.05 -29.59
CA SER A 572 -37.29 11.73 -28.98
C SER A 572 -37.77 12.79 -28.00
N HIS A 573 -37.08 12.93 -26.87
CA HIS A 573 -37.44 13.89 -25.82
C HIS A 573 -36.20 14.49 -25.16
N GLN A 574 -36.30 15.75 -24.73
CA GLN A 574 -35.28 16.38 -23.87
C GLN A 574 -35.55 16.02 -22.42
N ILE A 575 -34.52 15.56 -21.72
CA ILE A 575 -34.54 15.35 -20.28
C ILE A 575 -33.55 16.32 -19.66
N GLU A 576 -34.02 17.09 -18.67
CA GLU A 576 -33.18 17.97 -17.88
C GLU A 576 -32.91 17.36 -16.52
N THR A 577 -31.64 17.23 -16.15
CA THR A 577 -31.21 16.75 -14.83
C THR A 577 -30.26 17.74 -14.19
N SER A 578 -30.26 17.82 -12.85
CA SER A 578 -29.28 18.60 -12.08
C SER A 578 -28.13 17.75 -11.54
N PHE A 579 -28.11 16.47 -11.88
CA PHE A 579 -27.18 15.44 -11.44
C PHE A 579 -26.94 14.44 -12.58
N VAL A 580 -25.89 13.62 -12.46
CA VAL A 580 -25.68 12.48 -13.36
C VAL A 580 -26.79 11.46 -13.09
N ALA A 581 -27.53 11.06 -14.12
CA ALA A 581 -28.75 10.31 -13.94
C ALA A 581 -28.80 9.02 -14.77
N GLU A 582 -29.36 7.99 -14.18
CA GLU A 582 -29.74 6.76 -14.87
C GLU A 582 -31.19 6.87 -15.35
N LEU A 583 -31.50 6.28 -16.49
CA LEU A 583 -32.83 6.31 -17.10
C LEU A 583 -33.36 4.89 -17.33
N LYS A 584 -34.67 4.71 -17.13
CA LYS A 584 -35.38 3.51 -17.60
C LYS A 584 -36.73 3.86 -18.23
N LEU A 585 -37.24 2.93 -19.03
CA LEU A 585 -38.55 3.00 -19.64
C LEU A 585 -39.43 1.87 -19.11
N GLU A 586 -40.69 2.18 -18.80
CA GLU A 586 -41.73 1.18 -18.56
C GLU A 586 -42.89 1.44 -19.49
N ALA A 587 -43.37 0.40 -20.17
CA ALA A 587 -44.50 0.47 -21.09
C ALA A 587 -45.65 -0.39 -20.59
N ALA A 588 -46.88 0.12 -20.66
CA ALA A 588 -48.08 -0.58 -20.26
C ALA A 588 -49.22 -0.37 -21.27
N ALA A 589 -50.06 -1.39 -21.46
CA ALA A 589 -51.28 -1.23 -22.24
C ALA A 589 -52.25 -0.29 -21.52
N ALA A 590 -52.81 0.67 -22.26
CA ALA A 590 -53.68 1.72 -21.72
C ALA A 590 -55.13 1.62 -22.21
N SER A 591 -55.46 0.57 -22.99
CA SER A 591 -56.80 0.40 -23.55
C SER A 591 -57.25 -1.07 -23.60
N ALA A 592 -58.52 -1.26 -23.95
CA ALA A 592 -59.11 -2.57 -24.16
C ALA A 592 -58.47 -3.36 -25.32
N ALA A 593 -57.65 -2.72 -26.17
CA ALA A 593 -56.87 -3.41 -27.18
C ALA A 593 -55.81 -4.35 -26.59
N GLY A 594 -55.36 -4.09 -25.36
CA GLY A 594 -54.36 -4.89 -24.67
C GLY A 594 -53.04 -4.97 -25.43
N GLY A 595 -52.50 -6.19 -25.52
CA GLY A 595 -51.19 -6.47 -26.13
C GLY A 595 -50.04 -6.41 -25.14
N THR A 596 -48.89 -6.90 -25.57
CA THR A 596 -47.63 -6.84 -24.81
C THR A 596 -46.81 -5.66 -25.31
N TRP A 597 -46.49 -4.73 -24.42
CA TRP A 597 -45.79 -3.50 -24.76
C TRP A 597 -44.37 -3.51 -24.20
N THR A 598 -43.41 -3.16 -25.05
CA THR A 598 -42.00 -3.05 -24.70
C THR A 598 -41.48 -1.71 -25.19
N ALA A 599 -40.68 -1.03 -24.37
CA ALA A 599 -40.01 0.20 -24.74
C ALA A 599 -38.54 0.14 -24.35
N TRP A 600 -37.67 0.71 -25.18
CA TRP A 600 -36.22 0.73 -24.97
C TRP A 600 -35.63 1.97 -25.61
N PHE A 601 -34.47 2.41 -25.10
CA PHE A 601 -33.72 3.49 -25.71
C PHE A 601 -32.95 3.00 -26.95
N ASP A 602 -32.91 3.82 -28.00
CA ASP A 602 -32.18 3.51 -29.23
C ASP A 602 -31.60 4.80 -29.85
N PRO A 603 -30.29 5.06 -29.71
CA PRO A 603 -29.32 4.26 -28.95
C PRO A 603 -29.55 4.33 -27.43
N ASP A 604 -28.99 3.37 -26.69
CA ASP A 604 -28.95 3.41 -25.22
C ASP A 604 -28.20 4.67 -24.75
N PRO A 605 -28.81 5.55 -23.93
CA PRO A 605 -28.18 6.79 -23.49
C PRO A 605 -27.06 6.56 -22.47
N GLY A 606 -27.00 5.39 -21.82
CA GLY A 606 -26.18 5.22 -20.62
C GLY A 606 -26.58 6.22 -19.52
N ASN A 607 -25.60 6.64 -18.72
CA ASN A 607 -25.80 7.72 -17.75
C ASN A 607 -25.77 9.08 -18.44
N ILE A 608 -26.75 9.93 -18.14
CA ILE A 608 -26.81 11.30 -18.67
C ILE A 608 -26.26 12.28 -17.63
N GLY A 609 -25.35 13.18 -18.04
CA GLY A 609 -24.81 14.22 -17.16
C GLY A 609 -25.83 15.32 -16.83
N PRO A 610 -25.54 16.18 -15.84
CA PRO A 610 -26.37 17.33 -15.53
C PRO A 610 -26.50 18.27 -16.75
N GLY A 611 -27.72 18.75 -17.01
CA GLY A 611 -28.06 19.56 -18.17
C GLY A 611 -29.19 18.96 -19.00
N SER A 612 -29.40 19.49 -20.20
CA SER A 612 -30.43 19.02 -21.14
C SER A 612 -29.84 17.97 -22.08
N THR A 613 -30.38 16.76 -22.06
CA THR A 613 -29.98 15.66 -22.94
C THR A 613 -31.15 15.18 -23.79
N THR A 614 -30.94 15.02 -25.11
CA THR A 614 -31.94 14.40 -25.99
C THR A 614 -31.81 12.89 -25.92
N VAL A 615 -32.87 12.20 -25.50
CA VAL A 615 -32.95 10.74 -25.59
C VAL A 615 -33.92 10.32 -26.68
N THR A 616 -33.56 9.27 -27.42
CA THR A 616 -34.44 8.65 -28.41
C THR A 616 -34.81 7.25 -27.91
N TRP A 617 -36.10 6.92 -28.00
CA TRP A 617 -36.63 5.65 -27.55
C TRP A 617 -37.64 5.11 -28.54
N ARG A 618 -37.77 3.79 -28.53
CA ARG A 618 -38.70 3.02 -29.34
C ARG A 618 -39.70 2.30 -28.46
N VAL A 619 -40.87 2.04 -29.03
CA VAL A 619 -41.91 1.24 -28.39
C VAL A 619 -42.48 0.27 -29.41
N ARG A 620 -42.75 -0.95 -28.94
CA ARG A 620 -43.39 -2.00 -29.73
C ARG A 620 -44.52 -2.63 -28.94
N GLY A 621 -45.71 -2.60 -29.52
CA GLY A 621 -46.91 -3.29 -29.03
C GLY A 621 -47.16 -4.53 -29.89
N GLU A 622 -47.08 -5.71 -29.30
CA GLU A 622 -47.39 -6.98 -29.96
C GLU A 622 -48.78 -7.49 -29.57
N ASN A 623 -49.46 -8.14 -30.51
CA ASN A 623 -50.81 -8.69 -30.30
C ASN A 623 -51.86 -7.66 -29.86
N VAL A 624 -51.74 -6.41 -30.34
CA VAL A 624 -52.68 -5.33 -30.01
C VAL A 624 -53.98 -5.59 -30.77
N ASN A 625 -55.08 -5.84 -30.06
CA ASN A 625 -56.37 -6.16 -30.68
C ASN A 625 -57.09 -4.90 -31.18
N ALA A 626 -56.76 -4.47 -32.40
CA ALA A 626 -57.41 -3.30 -33.01
C ALA A 626 -58.93 -3.46 -33.16
N GLY A 627 -59.43 -4.70 -33.28
CA GLY A 627 -60.88 -4.98 -33.35
C GLY A 627 -61.63 -4.71 -32.04
N ALA A 628 -60.92 -4.56 -30.91
CA ALA A 628 -61.51 -4.14 -29.65
C ALA A 628 -61.70 -2.61 -29.56
N LEU A 629 -61.18 -1.85 -30.52
CA LEU A 629 -61.28 -0.38 -30.59
C LEU A 629 -62.37 0.04 -31.58
N THR A 630 -62.87 1.27 -31.44
CA THR A 630 -63.90 1.81 -32.35
C THR A 630 -63.31 2.04 -33.75
N PRO A 631 -63.82 1.39 -34.81
CA PRO A 631 -63.32 1.57 -36.17
C PRO A 631 -63.43 3.02 -36.64
N GLY A 632 -62.36 3.58 -37.20
CA GLY A 632 -62.30 4.97 -37.68
C GLY A 632 -62.07 6.01 -36.58
N ALA A 633 -61.88 5.61 -35.32
CA ALA A 633 -61.45 6.53 -34.27
C ALA A 633 -60.00 6.97 -34.50
N MET A 634 -59.74 8.26 -34.29
CA MET A 634 -58.42 8.86 -34.40
C MET A 634 -57.81 9.12 -33.02
N GLU A 635 -56.50 9.10 -32.95
CA GLU A 635 -55.68 9.37 -31.76
C GLU A 635 -56.08 8.51 -30.53
N VAL A 636 -56.43 7.24 -30.74
CA VAL A 636 -56.80 6.36 -29.63
C VAL A 636 -55.56 5.95 -28.85
N THR A 637 -55.48 6.32 -27.57
CA THR A 637 -54.41 5.87 -26.67
C THR A 637 -54.45 4.35 -26.50
N VAL A 638 -53.37 3.67 -26.86
CA VAL A 638 -53.25 2.21 -26.81
C VAL A 638 -52.22 1.74 -25.79
N ALA A 639 -51.26 2.59 -25.44
CA ALA A 639 -50.27 2.34 -24.40
C ALA A 639 -49.80 3.63 -23.75
N GLU A 640 -49.21 3.48 -22.57
CA GLU A 640 -48.45 4.53 -21.90
C GLU A 640 -47.01 4.07 -21.76
N VAL A 641 -46.07 4.98 -22.01
CA VAL A 641 -44.65 4.77 -21.77
C VAL A 641 -44.16 5.81 -20.78
N THR A 642 -43.63 5.39 -19.64
CA THR A 642 -43.09 6.28 -18.61
C THR A 642 -41.57 6.23 -18.61
N ILE A 643 -40.95 7.41 -18.70
CA ILE A 643 -39.51 7.58 -18.45
C ILE A 643 -39.33 7.80 -16.96
N TYR A 644 -38.47 7.01 -16.33
CA TYR A 644 -38.02 7.22 -14.95
C TYR A 644 -36.58 7.67 -14.92
N VAL A 645 -36.26 8.45 -13.89
CA VAL A 645 -34.92 8.92 -13.57
C VAL A 645 -34.58 8.59 -12.12
N ARG A 646 -33.32 8.34 -11.85
CA ARG A 646 -32.75 8.42 -10.51
C ARG A 646 -31.33 8.97 -10.61
N PRO A 647 -30.79 9.55 -9.53
CA PRO A 647 -29.35 9.76 -9.43
C PRO A 647 -28.62 8.48 -9.82
N ALA A 648 -27.72 8.58 -10.80
CA ALA A 648 -26.75 7.53 -11.04
C ALA A 648 -25.88 7.42 -9.78
N PRO A 649 -25.46 6.20 -9.41
CA PRO A 649 -24.64 5.99 -8.22
C PRO A 649 -23.35 6.81 -8.26
#